data_AF-A0A180FJ39-F1
#
_entry.id   AF-A0A180FJ39-F1
#
_cell.length_a   1.000
_cell.length_b   1.000
_cell.length_c   1.000
_cell.angle_alpha   90.00
_cell.angle_beta   90.00
_cell.angle_gamma   90.00
#
_symmetry.space_group_name_H-M   'P 1'
#
loop_
_entity.id
_entity.type
_entity.pdbx_description
1 polymer ?
#
loop_
_entity_poly.entity_id
_entity_poly.type
_entity_poly.pdbx_seq_one_letter_code
_entity_poly.pdbx_strand_id
1 'polypeptide(L)'
;MKRRILVVLMLITVCAGAFGQNRDVKMPDQLHALYPPPLPDLPDQPGRPLLVSDFLDWIGVDRPDWPSSPTDWPDWSDSYSLSDISQRQIWYVNLQGNDNANGQTPETAFRTPDKAFASSAGSGKSNVVIHIAGGSYDATTFRLEKKNWVIIGDDRDLTVLRFDKQNPIAVITGDESMNDSVPQERTRIEFRNITLANGVSSVYDFIPADKLPTNSSDAGIYVRHVDLRLSNVIIENSKTGITAFDSNIIIEGNTVIRSNFNGAVYANTSNLLMQDNAVIENNMSERDEIITLISSAVLIEDSVKIAGNRPVAGAVFSVKLTDLTIRDNVVIENNTITGYASNGGIIDADSSAIFIEGNVRIRGNKTVLGGVVAGTSTELTIRGNVVIENNTAGNIGGGITVLSGSEVVIQDSVRIIGNTGTAIVVNGEDVVDAVASSSWLTIGKHVLICENTGEIAGAIFGKYPCTYDIHGFIRDNYDRSGTVRNVQIDGIAYPDFHVDISVYGGTTTFIPGVYSSFGETHLSAVPSANYGLPVWFSYHSNGIGEQVGVGLECDVRIWGENTQIVADFQKSTSLSVLYSAGGFVSGLNPSGYYELDVEVTLTATAYPGFVFKNWIYEGDTYSDTELSFIHNKPTMVRAVFERDPETVLSSPDSYILAIDHNEGGQVTTTHQGGWYEEKAVVQLSADPEEGHVFSYWSINGSRFYYEPVLVVYLNEDINVQAVFKEYQPLFVPEDKVFSLSTKAYHGTITGAKASYQQGDVVSLTAKADPNWHFSTWLLDGYPTGSETTFTFIIQGDVAVEALFETDGVPEAPKPQAYELHLAIEYDGDDQISSTEQHPAGTVVQLDANNYKRKGYVFYGWSDGEVSLAGSSDEYEVTMSSNKIITAYFVKQDIASNEQVAVPKMKYASGELSVSGMEGCKVSVFNVSGSLVKELRVASAFERYPLFLPQGVYIVKAVNRGDSYAEKLIVRQ
;
A
#
# COMPACT_ATOMS: atom_id res chain seq x y z
N MET A 1 -14.28 39.42 -22.56
CA MET A 1 -15.15 38.23 -22.40
C MET A 1 -16.60 38.47 -21.91
N LYS A 2 -16.86 39.39 -20.97
CA LYS A 2 -18.19 39.58 -20.32
C LYS A 2 -19.40 39.80 -21.27
N ARG A 3 -19.20 40.40 -22.45
CA ARG A 3 -20.27 40.57 -23.46
C ARG A 3 -20.63 39.28 -24.21
N ARG A 4 -19.71 38.31 -24.34
CA ARG A 4 -20.01 37.00 -24.93
C ARG A 4 -20.74 36.09 -23.94
N ILE A 5 -20.35 36.14 -22.67
CA ILE A 5 -21.02 35.42 -21.58
C ILE A 5 -22.47 35.92 -21.37
N LEU A 6 -22.72 37.23 -21.43
CA LEU A 6 -24.08 37.78 -21.35
C LEU A 6 -24.95 37.39 -22.56
N VAL A 7 -24.34 37.28 -23.75
CA VAL A 7 -25.01 36.82 -24.98
C VAL A 7 -25.27 35.31 -24.94
N VAL A 8 -24.36 34.52 -24.37
CA VAL A 8 -24.52 33.08 -24.12
C VAL A 8 -25.60 32.82 -23.05
N LEU A 9 -25.62 33.58 -21.94
CA LEU A 9 -26.70 33.54 -20.94
C LEU A 9 -28.06 33.97 -21.51
N MET A 10 -28.10 34.97 -22.40
CA MET A 10 -29.33 35.33 -23.13
C MET A 10 -29.75 34.25 -24.13
N LEU A 11 -28.81 33.61 -24.83
CA LEU A 11 -29.09 32.51 -25.76
C LEU A 11 -29.54 31.24 -25.04
N ILE A 12 -28.95 30.90 -23.88
CA ILE A 12 -29.35 29.77 -23.03
C ILE A 12 -30.78 29.99 -22.51
N THR A 13 -31.09 31.20 -22.01
CA THR A 13 -32.44 31.54 -21.54
C THR A 13 -33.47 31.54 -22.68
N VAL A 14 -33.09 31.97 -23.89
CA VAL A 14 -33.98 31.98 -25.08
C VAL A 14 -34.14 30.58 -25.69
N CYS A 15 -33.09 29.75 -25.70
CA CYS A 15 -33.15 28.37 -26.17
C CYS A 15 -33.97 27.50 -25.21
N ALA A 16 -33.76 27.60 -23.89
CA ALA A 16 -34.59 26.91 -22.90
C ALA A 16 -36.09 27.26 -23.01
N GLY A 17 -36.43 28.48 -23.44
CA GLY A 17 -37.82 28.89 -23.70
C GLY A 17 -38.37 28.54 -25.10
N ALA A 18 -37.52 28.39 -26.13
CA ALA A 18 -37.94 28.22 -27.52
C ALA A 18 -38.12 26.75 -27.95
N PHE A 19 -37.47 25.80 -27.31
CA PHE A 19 -37.62 24.37 -27.62
C PHE A 19 -38.96 23.76 -27.16
N GLY A 20 -39.79 24.53 -26.45
CA GLY A 20 -41.09 24.09 -25.93
C GLY A 20 -42.33 24.41 -26.78
N GLN A 21 -42.21 25.10 -27.93
CA GLN A 21 -43.37 25.36 -28.80
C GLN A 21 -43.10 25.06 -30.28
N ASN A 22 -43.85 24.09 -30.81
CA ASN A 22 -44.09 23.91 -32.23
C ASN A 22 -45.02 25.04 -32.76
N ARG A 23 -44.63 26.32 -32.55
CA ARG A 23 -45.30 27.50 -33.09
C ARG A 23 -44.25 28.51 -33.54
N ASP A 24 -44.44 29.03 -34.74
CA ASP A 24 -43.69 30.17 -35.29
C ASP A 24 -43.65 31.34 -34.28
N VAL A 25 -42.55 31.44 -33.53
CA VAL A 25 -42.29 32.61 -32.67
C VAL A 25 -41.76 33.73 -33.56
N LYS A 26 -42.63 34.68 -33.93
CA LYS A 26 -42.18 35.98 -34.44
C LYS A 26 -41.53 36.77 -33.30
N MET A 27 -40.22 36.92 -33.34
CA MET A 27 -39.47 37.82 -32.45
C MET A 27 -39.84 39.30 -32.69
N PRO A 28 -39.76 40.18 -31.67
CA PRO A 28 -40.00 41.62 -31.83
C PRO A 28 -38.95 42.30 -32.73
N ASP A 29 -39.39 43.24 -33.56
CA ASP A 29 -38.64 43.93 -34.64
C ASP A 29 -37.37 44.72 -34.22
N GLN A 30 -36.97 44.72 -32.95
CA GLN A 30 -35.90 45.58 -32.42
C GLN A 30 -34.50 44.92 -32.35
N LEU A 31 -34.32 43.70 -32.87
CA LEU A 31 -33.04 42.95 -32.80
C LEU A 31 -32.41 42.59 -34.16
N HIS A 32 -32.75 43.31 -35.23
CA HIS A 32 -32.37 43.00 -36.61
C HIS A 32 -30.89 43.21 -37.03
N ALA A 33 -29.98 43.59 -36.13
CA ALA A 33 -28.60 43.98 -36.51
C ALA A 33 -27.50 42.92 -36.24
N LEU A 34 -27.84 41.75 -35.70
CA LEU A 34 -26.86 40.70 -35.34
C LEU A 34 -27.35 39.32 -35.81
N TYR A 35 -27.34 39.05 -37.11
CA TYR A 35 -27.48 37.70 -37.64
C TYR A 35 -26.09 37.04 -37.78
N PRO A 36 -25.81 35.89 -37.14
CA PRO A 36 -24.91 34.88 -37.69
C PRO A 36 -25.62 34.13 -38.84
N PRO A 37 -24.88 33.34 -39.66
CA PRO A 37 -25.46 32.54 -40.75
C PRO A 37 -26.44 31.46 -40.22
N PRO A 38 -27.22 30.80 -41.10
CA PRO A 38 -28.12 29.72 -40.70
C PRO A 38 -27.34 28.64 -39.95
N LEU A 39 -27.90 28.14 -38.85
CA LEU A 39 -27.35 27.04 -38.05
C LEU A 39 -27.08 25.83 -38.96
N PRO A 40 -25.84 25.30 -39.02
CA PRO A 40 -25.59 23.98 -39.61
C PRO A 40 -26.12 22.88 -38.68
N ASP A 41 -26.59 21.77 -39.26
CA ASP A 41 -27.13 20.62 -38.53
C ASP A 41 -26.10 20.06 -37.52
N LEU A 42 -26.53 19.85 -36.26
CA LEU A 42 -25.77 19.10 -35.25
C LEU A 42 -25.55 17.66 -35.73
N PRO A 43 -24.42 17.01 -35.38
CA PRO A 43 -24.18 15.63 -35.78
C PRO A 43 -25.26 14.72 -35.19
N ASP A 44 -26.00 14.03 -36.07
CA ASP A 44 -26.95 12.97 -35.71
C ASP A 44 -26.23 11.84 -34.94
N GLN A 45 -26.28 11.86 -33.62
CA GLN A 45 -26.11 10.65 -32.82
C GLN A 45 -27.50 10.12 -32.45
N PRO A 46 -27.99 9.05 -33.07
CA PRO A 46 -29.32 8.54 -32.79
C PRO A 46 -29.39 7.99 -31.35
N GLY A 47 -30.07 8.72 -30.46
CA GLY A 47 -30.57 8.20 -29.18
C GLY A 47 -29.98 8.82 -27.89
N ARG A 48 -28.85 9.53 -27.93
CA ARG A 48 -28.25 10.18 -26.74
C ARG A 48 -28.79 11.63 -26.58
N PRO A 49 -29.11 12.11 -25.36
CA PRO A 49 -29.41 13.52 -25.15
C PRO A 49 -28.23 14.43 -25.53
N LEU A 50 -28.52 15.56 -26.18
CA LEU A 50 -27.55 16.63 -26.39
C LEU A 50 -27.33 17.35 -25.06
N LEU A 51 -26.15 17.15 -24.47
CA LEU A 51 -25.77 17.76 -23.21
C LEU A 51 -25.33 19.22 -23.42
N VAL A 52 -25.35 20.01 -22.35
CA VAL A 52 -24.81 21.38 -22.38
C VAL A 52 -23.31 21.37 -22.75
N SER A 53 -22.59 20.33 -22.33
CA SER A 53 -21.21 20.05 -22.74
C SER A 53 -21.07 19.92 -24.26
N ASP A 54 -21.92 19.10 -24.90
CA ASP A 54 -21.91 18.93 -26.36
C ASP A 54 -22.17 20.25 -27.09
N PHE A 55 -23.05 21.10 -26.52
CA PHE A 55 -23.32 22.43 -27.06
C PHE A 55 -22.14 23.39 -26.89
N LEU A 56 -21.46 23.39 -25.73
CA LEU A 56 -20.27 24.20 -25.46
C LEU A 56 -19.12 23.82 -26.40
N ASP A 57 -18.89 22.52 -26.55
CA ASP A 57 -17.91 21.95 -27.47
C ASP A 57 -18.27 22.31 -28.93
N TRP A 58 -19.56 22.27 -29.29
CA TRP A 58 -20.07 22.62 -30.62
C TRP A 58 -19.93 24.12 -30.98
N ILE A 59 -20.15 25.04 -30.03
CA ILE A 59 -19.91 26.48 -30.27
C ILE A 59 -18.41 26.85 -30.25
N GLY A 60 -17.51 25.86 -30.12
CA GLY A 60 -16.07 26.07 -30.07
C GLY A 60 -15.65 26.92 -28.88
N VAL A 61 -16.42 26.85 -27.78
CA VAL A 61 -15.95 27.34 -26.49
C VAL A 61 -15.10 26.20 -25.94
N ASP A 62 -13.79 26.26 -26.21
CA ASP A 62 -12.83 25.40 -25.53
C ASP A 62 -13.13 25.49 -24.04
N ARG A 63 -13.46 24.35 -23.42
CA ARG A 63 -13.38 24.24 -21.97
C ARG A 63 -11.96 24.70 -21.63
N PRO A 64 -11.76 25.64 -20.70
CA PRO A 64 -10.40 25.88 -20.22
C PRO A 64 -9.82 24.50 -19.88
N ASP A 65 -8.59 24.19 -20.27
CA ASP A 65 -7.92 22.94 -19.89
C ASP A 65 -7.99 22.83 -18.37
N TRP A 66 -9.03 22.15 -17.87
CA TRP A 66 -9.40 22.18 -16.46
C TRP A 66 -8.53 21.15 -15.76
N PRO A 67 -7.96 21.51 -14.60
CA PRO A 67 -7.00 20.66 -13.94
C PRO A 67 -7.68 19.33 -13.55
N SER A 68 -7.24 18.26 -14.22
CA SER A 68 -7.79 16.90 -14.10
C SER A 68 -7.01 16.05 -13.09
N SER A 69 -5.84 16.54 -12.71
CA SER A 69 -4.90 15.95 -11.75
C SER A 69 -4.39 17.04 -10.80
N PRO A 70 -4.00 16.71 -9.54
CA PRO A 70 -3.27 17.61 -8.65
C PRO A 70 -2.08 18.33 -9.30
N THR A 71 -1.44 17.70 -10.29
CA THR A 71 -0.29 18.25 -11.02
C THR A 71 -0.64 19.41 -11.96
N ASP A 72 -1.92 19.54 -12.32
CA ASP A 72 -2.42 20.60 -13.20
C ASP A 72 -2.74 21.89 -12.40
N TRP A 73 -2.71 21.81 -11.06
CA TRP A 73 -2.88 22.94 -10.15
C TRP A 73 -1.60 23.77 -10.08
N PRO A 74 -1.67 25.05 -9.66
CA PRO A 74 -0.49 25.89 -9.54
C PRO A 74 0.62 25.20 -8.73
N ASP A 75 1.84 25.12 -9.26
CA ASP A 75 2.96 24.54 -8.52
C ASP A 75 3.34 25.44 -7.33
N TRP A 76 3.25 24.86 -6.13
CA TRP A 76 3.60 25.48 -4.85
C TRP A 76 4.87 24.88 -4.21
N SER A 77 5.61 24.01 -4.91
CA SER A 77 6.90 23.48 -4.46
C SER A 77 7.90 24.61 -4.13
N ASP A 78 7.73 25.77 -4.79
CA ASP A 78 8.52 26.98 -4.58
C ASP A 78 7.96 27.97 -3.53
N SER A 79 6.91 27.64 -2.77
CA SER A 79 6.30 28.53 -1.76
C SER A 79 7.31 29.12 -0.76
N TYR A 80 8.33 28.34 -0.36
CA TYR A 80 9.48 28.81 0.44
C TYR A 80 10.63 29.37 -0.39
N SER A 81 10.76 28.87 -1.63
CA SER A 81 11.71 29.24 -2.68
C SER A 81 11.13 30.39 -3.51
N LEU A 82 10.76 31.48 -2.82
CA LEU A 82 10.60 32.78 -3.47
C LEU A 82 12.00 33.18 -3.97
N SER A 83 12.34 32.69 -5.15
CA SER A 83 13.68 32.53 -5.70
C SER A 83 14.49 33.82 -5.74
N ASP A 84 13.82 34.96 -5.75
CA ASP A 84 14.42 36.28 -5.61
C ASP A 84 14.39 36.80 -4.15
N ILE A 85 15.43 36.46 -3.39
CA ILE A 85 15.66 36.96 -2.02
C ILE A 85 15.65 38.50 -1.97
N SER A 86 16.02 39.18 -3.07
CA SER A 86 16.03 40.65 -3.11
C SER A 86 14.62 41.24 -2.95
N GLN A 87 13.60 40.51 -3.42
CA GLN A 87 12.18 40.86 -3.34
C GLN A 87 11.49 40.36 -2.06
N ARG A 88 12.21 39.69 -1.16
CA ARG A 88 11.65 39.09 0.06
C ARG A 88 11.64 40.02 1.26
N GLN A 89 10.56 39.97 2.01
CA GLN A 89 10.40 40.56 3.34
C GLN A 89 10.00 39.49 4.33
N ILE A 90 10.67 39.48 5.49
CA ILE A 90 10.38 38.54 6.57
C ILE A 90 10.09 39.35 7.82
N TRP A 91 8.96 39.04 8.47
CA TRP A 91 8.55 39.64 9.73
C TRP A 91 8.31 38.56 10.77
N TYR A 92 8.67 38.85 12.01
CA TYR A 92 8.43 37.98 13.16
C TYR A 92 7.46 38.66 14.11
N VAL A 93 6.50 37.90 14.64
CA VAL A 93 5.50 38.34 15.61
C VAL A 93 5.53 37.40 16.82
N ASN A 94 5.60 37.96 18.03
CA ASN A 94 5.40 37.22 19.26
C ASN A 94 4.80 38.09 20.37
N LEU A 95 4.16 37.46 21.37
CA LEU A 95 3.47 38.17 22.46
C LEU A 95 4.39 39.06 23.33
N GLN A 96 5.70 38.76 23.38
CA GLN A 96 6.69 39.55 24.13
C GLN A 96 7.32 40.68 23.29
N GLY A 97 6.93 40.78 22.01
CA GLY A 97 7.50 41.70 21.04
C GLY A 97 7.23 43.17 21.34
N ASN A 98 7.76 44.02 20.48
CA ASN A 98 7.62 45.48 20.55
C ASN A 98 7.35 46.06 19.16
N ASP A 99 6.19 46.67 18.96
CA ASP A 99 5.79 47.25 17.67
C ASP A 99 6.62 48.48 17.23
N ASN A 100 7.52 48.96 18.10
CA ASN A 100 8.51 49.97 17.77
C ASN A 100 9.89 49.38 17.37
N ALA A 101 10.06 48.06 17.42
CA ALA A 101 11.27 47.37 16.97
C ALA A 101 11.31 47.22 15.44
N ASN A 102 12.37 46.61 14.90
CA ASN A 102 12.52 46.44 13.45
C ASN A 102 11.78 45.22 12.89
N GLY A 103 11.29 44.27 13.71
CA GLY A 103 10.46 43.13 13.30
C GLY A 103 11.12 42.07 12.42
N GLN A 104 12.39 42.23 12.02
CA GLN A 104 13.04 41.41 10.99
C GLN A 104 13.79 40.19 11.54
N THR A 105 13.92 40.06 12.86
CA THR A 105 14.46 38.87 13.52
C THR A 105 13.55 38.45 14.68
N PRO A 106 13.65 37.20 15.17
CA PRO A 106 12.88 36.75 16.34
C PRO A 106 13.07 37.62 17.59
N GLU A 107 14.28 38.17 17.81
CA GLU A 107 14.62 39.01 18.97
C GLU A 107 14.03 40.41 18.88
N THR A 108 13.72 40.86 17.67
CA THR A 108 13.17 42.19 17.39
C THR A 108 11.72 42.13 16.90
N ALA A 109 11.05 41.00 17.14
CA ALA A 109 9.70 40.73 16.68
C ALA A 109 8.69 41.81 17.09
N PHE A 110 7.70 42.02 16.23
CA PHE A 110 6.53 42.82 16.56
C PHE A 110 5.69 42.14 17.62
N ARG A 111 4.95 42.94 18.38
CA ARG A 111 3.97 42.47 19.36
C ARG A 111 2.68 42.02 18.67
N THR A 112 2.28 42.71 17.60
CA THR A 112 0.99 42.52 16.94
C THR A 112 1.13 42.10 15.47
N PRO A 113 0.26 41.20 14.97
CA PRO A 113 0.20 40.86 13.55
C PRO A 113 -0.08 42.07 12.66
N ASP A 114 -0.98 42.97 13.10
CA ASP A 114 -1.35 44.19 12.38
C ASP A 114 -0.12 45.05 12.03
N LYS A 115 0.86 45.11 12.93
CA LYS A 115 2.11 45.83 12.68
C LYS A 115 2.93 45.19 11.56
N ALA A 116 3.00 43.86 11.50
CA ALA A 116 3.69 43.13 10.43
C ALA A 116 3.02 43.37 9.07
N PHE A 117 1.69 43.31 9.02
CA PHE A 117 0.92 43.60 7.81
C PHE A 117 1.13 45.06 7.34
N ALA A 118 1.03 46.03 8.25
CA ALA A 118 1.21 47.45 7.91
C ALA A 118 2.64 47.77 7.41
N SER A 119 3.67 47.17 8.03
CA SER A 119 5.07 47.33 7.62
C SER A 119 5.36 46.75 6.23
N SER A 120 4.52 45.84 5.74
CA SER A 120 4.65 45.22 4.42
C SER A 120 4.13 46.09 3.27
N ALA A 121 3.27 47.07 3.55
CA ALA A 121 2.69 47.93 2.52
C ALA A 121 3.72 48.89 1.86
N GLY A 122 4.71 49.37 2.60
CA GLY A 122 5.59 50.49 2.20
C GLY A 122 6.96 50.17 1.58
N SER A 123 7.28 48.90 1.31
CA SER A 123 8.67 48.44 1.09
C SER A 123 9.17 48.37 -0.35
N GLY A 124 8.27 48.50 -1.34
CA GLY A 124 8.57 48.25 -2.76
C GLY A 124 8.83 46.78 -3.13
N LYS A 125 8.86 45.87 -2.16
CA LYS A 125 9.11 44.43 -2.34
C LYS A 125 7.80 43.65 -2.56
N SER A 126 7.84 42.61 -3.39
CA SER A 126 6.64 41.87 -3.84
C SER A 126 6.33 40.60 -3.03
N ASN A 127 7.28 40.07 -2.24
CA ASN A 127 7.15 38.80 -1.53
C ASN A 127 7.24 38.98 -0.01
N VAL A 128 6.19 38.61 0.72
CA VAL A 128 6.08 38.82 2.17
C VAL A 128 5.93 37.49 2.90
N VAL A 129 6.71 37.31 3.97
CA VAL A 129 6.64 36.16 4.88
C VAL A 129 6.46 36.68 6.30
N ILE A 130 5.49 36.13 7.02
CA ILE A 130 5.22 36.49 8.41
C ILE A 130 5.23 35.22 9.25
N HIS A 131 6.15 35.16 10.21
CA HIS A 131 6.21 34.11 11.24
C HIS A 131 5.53 34.59 12.51
N ILE A 132 4.55 33.85 13.00
CA ILE A 132 3.78 34.18 14.19
C ILE A 132 3.96 33.07 15.22
N ALA A 133 4.69 33.38 16.29
CA ALA A 133 4.94 32.46 17.39
C ALA A 133 3.63 32.04 18.08
N GLY A 134 3.64 30.89 18.77
CA GLY A 134 2.49 30.36 19.48
C GLY A 134 1.85 31.36 20.43
N GLY A 135 0.51 31.39 20.45
CA GLY A 135 -0.27 32.32 21.25
C GLY A 135 -1.55 32.80 20.56
N SER A 136 -2.37 33.54 21.31
CA SER A 136 -3.59 34.16 20.81
C SER A 136 -3.40 35.66 20.63
N TYR A 137 -3.62 36.14 19.40
CA TYR A 137 -3.41 37.52 19.00
C TYR A 137 -4.72 38.13 18.53
N ASP A 138 -4.97 39.38 18.91
CA ASP A 138 -6.02 40.18 18.28
C ASP A 138 -5.48 40.72 16.96
N ALA A 139 -6.29 40.62 15.91
CA ALA A 139 -5.96 41.06 14.56
C ALA A 139 -7.14 41.81 13.94
N THR A 140 -6.82 42.80 13.11
CA THR A 140 -7.79 43.47 12.26
C THR A 140 -7.84 42.81 10.88
N THR A 141 -8.93 43.03 10.14
CA THR A 141 -9.02 42.61 8.74
C THR A 141 -7.86 43.17 7.95
N PHE A 142 -7.08 42.29 7.35
CA PHE A 142 -5.97 42.69 6.50
C PHE A 142 -6.39 42.68 5.03
N ARG A 143 -5.88 43.69 4.30
CA ARG A 143 -5.98 43.84 2.85
C ARG A 143 -4.61 43.60 2.24
N LEU A 144 -4.49 42.61 1.38
CA LEU A 144 -3.21 42.19 0.81
C LEU A 144 -3.13 42.64 -0.66
N GLU A 145 -2.20 43.53 -0.95
CA GLU A 145 -2.01 44.15 -2.28
C GLU A 145 -0.65 43.80 -2.92
N LYS A 146 0.18 42.99 -2.25
CA LYS A 146 1.48 42.51 -2.78
C LYS A 146 1.33 41.14 -3.47
N LYS A 147 2.28 40.82 -4.35
CA LYS A 147 2.25 39.66 -5.26
C LYS A 147 2.21 38.31 -4.54
N ASN A 148 3.02 38.10 -3.49
CA ASN A 148 3.09 36.83 -2.77
C ASN A 148 3.10 37.00 -1.25
N TRP A 149 2.27 36.24 -0.53
CA TRP A 149 2.19 36.24 0.94
C TRP A 149 2.25 34.82 1.51
N VAL A 150 3.06 34.64 2.53
CA VAL A 150 3.13 33.39 3.30
C VAL A 150 3.00 33.73 4.79
N ILE A 151 1.91 33.31 5.42
CA ILE A 151 1.62 33.54 6.83
C ILE A 151 1.72 32.20 7.57
N ILE A 152 2.66 32.11 8.51
CA ILE A 152 3.06 30.85 9.13
C ILE A 152 2.89 30.99 10.65
N GLY A 153 2.06 30.12 11.24
CA GLY A 153 1.98 29.95 12.68
C GLY A 153 3.14 29.11 13.24
N ASP A 154 3.10 28.83 14.54
CA ASP A 154 4.15 28.03 15.19
C ASP A 154 3.83 26.54 15.05
N ASP A 155 4.85 25.74 14.70
CA ASP A 155 4.69 24.30 14.51
C ASP A 155 4.55 23.54 15.85
N ARG A 156 4.95 24.15 16.98
CA ARG A 156 5.00 23.52 18.30
C ARG A 156 3.86 23.96 19.22
N ASP A 157 3.36 25.17 19.02
CA ASP A 157 2.35 25.80 19.87
C ASP A 157 1.21 26.37 19.02
N LEU A 158 -0.03 26.32 19.53
CA LEU A 158 -1.20 26.82 18.82
C LEU A 158 -1.11 28.33 18.56
N THR A 159 -1.09 28.74 17.30
CA THR A 159 -1.22 30.14 16.88
C THR A 159 -2.67 30.45 16.50
N VAL A 160 -3.29 31.40 17.20
CA VAL A 160 -4.68 31.84 16.98
C VAL A 160 -4.71 33.32 16.66
N LEU A 161 -5.29 33.69 15.51
CA LEU A 161 -5.64 35.06 15.16
C LEU A 161 -7.13 35.28 15.38
N ARG A 162 -7.47 36.24 16.25
CA ARG A 162 -8.85 36.61 16.60
C ARG A 162 -9.24 37.89 15.90
N PHE A 163 -10.29 37.82 15.08
CA PHE A 163 -10.83 38.95 14.33
C PHE A 163 -12.11 39.49 14.96
N ASP A 164 -12.38 40.77 14.74
CA ASP A 164 -13.62 41.39 15.17
C ASP A 164 -14.84 40.78 14.44
N LYS A 165 -16.01 40.81 15.11
CA LYS A 165 -17.26 40.20 14.63
C LYS A 165 -17.84 40.84 13.36
N GLN A 166 -17.42 42.06 13.02
CA GLN A 166 -18.09 42.89 12.02
C GLN A 166 -17.42 42.77 10.66
N ASN A 167 -16.12 42.50 10.62
CA ASN A 167 -15.33 42.49 9.41
C ASN A 167 -14.90 41.07 9.01
N PRO A 168 -14.62 40.86 7.71
CA PRO A 168 -14.04 39.60 7.22
C PRO A 168 -12.67 39.33 7.86
N ILE A 169 -12.25 38.06 7.92
CA ILE A 169 -10.90 37.66 8.35
C ILE A 169 -9.86 38.27 7.40
N ALA A 170 -10.08 38.10 6.10
CA ALA A 170 -9.17 38.57 5.07
C ALA A 170 -9.94 39.06 3.84
N VAL A 171 -9.49 40.16 3.24
CA VAL A 171 -9.97 40.61 1.92
C VAL A 171 -8.78 40.77 1.00
N ILE A 172 -8.71 39.91 0.00
CA ILE A 172 -7.61 39.87 -0.96
C ILE A 172 -8.18 40.07 -2.36
N THR A 173 -7.67 41.08 -3.05
CA THR A 173 -7.98 41.35 -4.45
C THR A 173 -6.67 41.45 -5.20
N GLY A 174 -6.47 40.61 -6.21
CA GLY A 174 -5.39 40.75 -7.17
C GLY A 174 -5.53 42.04 -8.00
N ASP A 175 -4.50 42.36 -8.78
CA ASP A 175 -4.50 43.54 -9.66
C ASP A 175 -5.51 43.37 -10.81
N GLU A 176 -6.63 44.11 -10.75
CA GLU A 176 -7.68 44.10 -11.79
C GLU A 176 -7.41 45.09 -12.95
N SER A 177 -6.28 45.81 -12.95
CA SER A 177 -6.12 47.05 -13.73
C SER A 177 -5.63 46.92 -15.18
N MET A 178 -5.63 45.74 -15.82
CA MET A 178 -5.11 45.61 -17.20
C MET A 178 -5.87 44.66 -18.15
N ASN A 179 -5.85 45.02 -19.44
CA ASN A 179 -6.58 44.44 -20.59
C ASN A 179 -6.45 42.91 -20.77
N ASP A 180 -7.58 42.28 -21.16
CA ASP A 180 -7.89 40.86 -21.51
C ASP A 180 -6.89 40.10 -22.46
N SER A 181 -5.69 40.62 -22.76
CA SER A 181 -4.83 40.12 -23.87
C SER A 181 -3.47 39.53 -23.47
N VAL A 182 -3.15 39.41 -22.18
CA VAL A 182 -1.93 38.73 -21.68
C VAL A 182 -2.31 37.90 -20.44
N PRO A 183 -1.94 36.61 -20.33
CA PRO A 183 -2.09 35.85 -19.08
C PRO A 183 -1.24 36.52 -17.98
N GLN A 184 -1.90 37.09 -16.97
CA GLN A 184 -1.22 37.74 -15.84
C GLN A 184 -1.00 36.70 -14.71
N GLU A 185 0.07 36.87 -13.94
CA GLU A 185 0.31 36.03 -12.76
C GLU A 185 -0.62 36.44 -11.61
N ARG A 186 -1.39 35.49 -11.07
CA ARG A 186 -2.26 35.68 -9.91
C ARG A 186 -1.45 36.00 -8.64
N THR A 187 -2.06 36.75 -7.73
CA THR A 187 -1.49 36.94 -6.38
C THR A 187 -1.53 35.61 -5.63
N ARG A 188 -0.40 35.16 -5.05
CA ARG A 188 -0.35 33.89 -4.31
C ARG A 188 -0.35 34.12 -2.80
N ILE A 189 -1.20 33.38 -2.09
CA ILE A 189 -1.33 33.50 -0.64
C ILE A 189 -1.38 32.11 -0.01
N GLU A 190 -0.50 31.89 0.96
CA GLU A 190 -0.48 30.68 1.77
C GLU A 190 -0.69 31.02 3.25
N PHE A 191 -1.61 30.29 3.88
CA PHE A 191 -1.70 30.20 5.34
C PHE A 191 -1.27 28.81 5.78
N ARG A 192 -0.41 28.76 6.80
CA ARG A 192 0.10 27.50 7.34
C ARG A 192 0.05 27.46 8.86
N ASN A 193 -0.39 26.33 9.42
CA ASN A 193 -0.33 26.01 10.86
C ASN A 193 -0.96 27.10 11.74
N ILE A 194 -2.16 27.57 11.37
CA ILE A 194 -2.77 28.73 12.03
C ILE A 194 -4.28 28.57 12.18
N THR A 195 -4.81 29.03 13.31
CA THR A 195 -6.26 29.16 13.53
C THR A 195 -6.70 30.59 13.28
N LEU A 196 -7.69 30.75 12.40
CA LEU A 196 -8.33 32.01 12.05
C LEU A 196 -9.74 32.00 12.66
N ALA A 197 -9.89 32.68 13.78
CA ALA A 197 -11.13 32.71 14.56
C ALA A 197 -11.80 34.08 14.40
N ASN A 198 -12.99 34.12 13.80
CA ASN A 198 -13.82 35.32 13.82
C ASN A 198 -14.71 35.26 15.07
N GLY A 199 -14.77 36.32 15.88
CA GLY A 199 -15.41 36.27 17.20
C GLY A 199 -16.93 36.04 17.24
N VAL A 200 -17.59 35.66 16.14
CA VAL A 200 -19.06 35.59 16.03
C VAL A 200 -19.62 34.43 16.86
N SER A 201 -20.16 34.75 18.03
CA SER A 201 -20.51 33.79 19.09
C SER A 201 -22.02 33.55 19.27
N SER A 202 -22.90 34.21 18.50
CA SER A 202 -24.35 34.13 18.75
C SER A 202 -25.22 34.30 17.50
N VAL A 203 -26.27 33.49 17.44
CA VAL A 203 -27.37 33.37 16.45
C VAL A 203 -28.19 34.67 16.24
N TYR A 204 -27.83 35.82 16.85
CA TYR A 204 -28.71 36.98 16.97
C TYR A 204 -28.32 38.24 16.16
N ASP A 205 -27.21 38.24 15.41
CA ASP A 205 -26.81 39.40 14.61
C ASP A 205 -27.30 39.26 13.15
N PHE A 206 -28.60 39.47 12.96
CA PHE A 206 -29.33 39.33 11.68
C PHE A 206 -29.07 40.51 10.71
N ILE A 207 -28.88 40.23 9.41
CA ILE A 207 -28.80 41.24 8.33
C ILE A 207 -29.86 40.92 7.24
N PRO A 208 -30.57 41.92 6.65
CA PRO A 208 -31.65 41.71 5.68
C PRO A 208 -31.29 41.02 4.35
N ALA A 209 -32.33 40.45 3.73
CA ALA A 209 -32.40 39.41 2.71
C ALA A 209 -32.02 39.77 1.24
N ASP A 210 -31.39 40.92 1.00
CA ASP A 210 -31.27 41.52 -0.33
C ASP A 210 -29.81 41.69 -0.81
N LYS A 211 -28.86 41.05 -0.14
CA LYS A 211 -27.43 41.05 -0.51
C LYS A 211 -26.87 39.64 -0.54
N LEU A 212 -26.58 39.14 -1.74
CA LEU A 212 -25.61 38.06 -1.97
C LEU A 212 -24.27 38.39 -1.25
N PRO A 213 -23.37 37.43 -1.01
CA PRO A 213 -21.98 37.71 -0.64
C PRO A 213 -21.20 38.26 -1.85
N THR A 214 -21.77 39.22 -2.57
CA THR A 214 -21.09 40.05 -3.58
C THR A 214 -20.31 41.19 -2.92
N ASN A 215 -20.47 41.39 -1.61
CA ASN A 215 -19.79 42.41 -0.83
C ASN A 215 -18.78 41.74 0.12
N SER A 216 -17.52 42.18 0.07
CA SER A 216 -16.43 41.71 0.94
C SER A 216 -16.70 41.76 2.46
N SER A 217 -17.76 42.40 2.92
CA SER A 217 -18.08 42.62 4.34
C SER A 217 -18.49 41.37 5.13
N ASP A 218 -18.93 40.31 4.45
CA ASP A 218 -19.55 39.14 5.12
C ASP A 218 -18.81 37.82 4.92
N ALA A 219 -17.72 37.82 4.15
CA ALA A 219 -16.87 36.65 3.95
C ALA A 219 -15.98 36.37 5.17
N GLY A 220 -15.55 35.11 5.37
CA GLY A 220 -14.40 34.82 6.22
C GLY A 220 -13.14 35.27 5.49
N ILE A 221 -12.71 34.47 4.52
CA ILE A 221 -11.66 34.84 3.58
C ILE A 221 -12.32 35.20 2.24
N TYR A 222 -12.21 36.46 1.83
CA TYR A 222 -12.60 36.91 0.49
C TYR A 222 -11.38 36.95 -0.43
N VAL A 223 -11.45 36.24 -1.55
CA VAL A 223 -10.41 36.26 -2.59
C VAL A 223 -10.99 36.57 -3.96
N ARG A 224 -10.23 37.32 -4.74
CA ARG A 224 -10.58 37.62 -6.13
C ARG A 224 -9.33 37.78 -7.00
N HIS A 225 -9.21 36.96 -8.04
CA HIS A 225 -8.00 36.88 -8.87
C HIS A 225 -6.73 36.44 -8.10
N VAL A 226 -6.86 35.36 -7.30
CA VAL A 226 -5.86 34.91 -6.33
C VAL A 226 -5.65 33.39 -6.43
N ASP A 227 -4.42 32.93 -6.20
CA ASP A 227 -4.14 31.53 -5.84
C ASP A 227 -4.02 31.45 -4.31
N LEU A 228 -4.99 30.81 -3.67
CA LEU A 228 -5.06 30.64 -2.21
C LEU A 228 -4.74 29.20 -1.83
N ARG A 229 -3.80 29.01 -0.91
CA ARG A 229 -3.48 27.71 -0.30
C ARG A 229 -3.65 27.77 1.21
N LEU A 230 -4.39 26.81 1.77
CA LEU A 230 -4.58 26.62 3.20
C LEU A 230 -4.05 25.24 3.59
N SER A 231 -3.02 25.22 4.44
CA SER A 231 -2.36 23.98 4.89
C SER A 231 -2.29 23.93 6.42
N ASN A 232 -2.95 22.97 7.04
CA ASN A 232 -3.15 22.88 8.50
C ASN A 232 -3.73 24.17 9.08
N VAL A 233 -4.79 24.67 8.44
CA VAL A 233 -5.49 25.88 8.88
C VAL A 233 -6.82 25.51 9.52
N ILE A 234 -7.18 26.18 10.61
CA ILE A 234 -8.53 26.06 11.18
C ILE A 234 -9.24 27.40 10.96
N ILE A 235 -10.32 27.41 10.18
CA ILE A 235 -11.23 28.55 10.10
C ILE A 235 -12.43 28.24 10.98
N GLU A 236 -12.62 29.04 12.02
CA GLU A 236 -13.70 28.82 12.98
C GLU A 236 -14.49 30.09 13.29
N ASN A 237 -15.78 29.90 13.58
CA ASN A 237 -16.71 30.95 14.00
C ASN A 237 -16.85 32.12 13.00
N SER A 238 -16.56 31.86 11.73
CA SER A 238 -16.75 32.84 10.65
C SER A 238 -18.20 32.88 10.16
N LYS A 239 -18.59 34.02 9.57
CA LYS A 239 -19.91 34.17 8.91
C LYS A 239 -20.02 33.24 7.69
N THR A 240 -19.06 33.35 6.78
CA THR A 240 -18.76 32.42 5.69
C THR A 240 -17.33 31.89 5.88
N GLY A 241 -16.99 30.70 5.39
CA GLY A 241 -15.60 30.23 5.39
C GLY A 241 -14.75 30.98 4.35
N ILE A 242 -14.95 30.65 3.07
CA ILE A 242 -14.20 31.20 1.94
C ILE A 242 -15.19 31.69 0.87
N THR A 243 -14.90 32.84 0.27
CA THR A 243 -15.64 33.39 -0.87
C THR A 243 -14.66 33.79 -1.95
N ALA A 244 -14.77 33.17 -3.13
CA ALA A 244 -13.79 33.27 -4.20
C ALA A 244 -14.41 33.61 -5.56
N PHE A 245 -13.74 34.49 -6.29
CA PHE A 245 -14.07 34.88 -7.66
C PHE A 245 -12.81 34.84 -8.54
N ASP A 246 -12.87 34.18 -9.71
CA ASP A 246 -11.71 34.06 -10.63
C ASP A 246 -10.42 33.64 -9.91
N SER A 247 -10.49 32.64 -9.04
CA SER A 247 -9.38 32.25 -8.15
C SER A 247 -9.11 30.75 -8.17
N ASN A 248 -7.93 30.31 -7.77
CA ASN A 248 -7.66 28.91 -7.45
C ASN A 248 -7.58 28.76 -5.94
N ILE A 249 -8.22 27.73 -5.38
CA ILE A 249 -8.26 27.47 -3.94
C ILE A 249 -7.77 26.05 -3.70
N ILE A 250 -6.80 25.91 -2.81
CA ILE A 250 -6.29 24.61 -2.33
C ILE A 250 -6.53 24.54 -0.83
N ILE A 251 -7.24 23.50 -0.39
CA ILE A 251 -7.51 23.19 1.01
C ILE A 251 -6.92 21.82 1.29
N GLU A 252 -5.88 21.79 2.13
CA GLU A 252 -5.10 20.58 2.34
C GLU A 252 -4.55 20.48 3.77
N GLY A 253 -4.00 19.33 4.12
CA GLY A 253 -3.28 19.08 5.36
C GLY A 253 -4.10 19.40 6.58
N ASN A 254 -4.96 18.50 7.06
CA ASN A 254 -5.76 18.68 8.29
C ASN A 254 -6.52 20.03 8.39
N THR A 255 -6.75 20.72 7.28
CA THR A 255 -7.41 22.03 7.29
C THR A 255 -8.89 21.83 7.57
N VAL A 256 -9.44 22.62 8.51
CA VAL A 256 -10.83 22.49 8.96
C VAL A 256 -11.59 23.81 8.77
N ILE A 257 -12.77 23.74 8.17
CA ILE A 257 -13.66 24.91 8.02
C ILE A 257 -14.96 24.69 8.80
N ARG A 258 -15.23 25.58 9.76
CA ARG A 258 -16.45 25.64 10.58
C ARG A 258 -17.04 27.06 10.58
N SER A 259 -18.06 27.25 9.77
CA SER A 259 -18.74 28.53 9.51
C SER A 259 -20.17 28.48 10.02
N ASN A 260 -20.67 29.62 10.51
CA ASN A 260 -21.90 29.66 11.30
C ASN A 260 -23.15 30.16 10.55
N PHE A 261 -23.04 30.77 9.37
CA PHE A 261 -24.19 31.47 8.76
C PHE A 261 -24.42 31.29 7.25
N ASN A 262 -23.38 31.32 6.42
CA ASN A 262 -23.50 31.40 4.95
C ASN A 262 -22.65 30.33 4.23
N GLY A 263 -22.54 29.13 4.82
CA GLY A 263 -21.79 28.04 4.23
C GLY A 263 -20.26 28.14 4.39
N ALA A 264 -19.57 27.12 3.92
CA ALA A 264 -18.13 26.92 4.07
C ALA A 264 -17.35 27.51 2.90
N VAL A 265 -17.76 27.23 1.67
CA VAL A 265 -17.02 27.63 0.46
C VAL A 265 -17.98 28.12 -0.60
N TYR A 266 -17.73 29.33 -1.11
CA TYR A 266 -18.38 29.85 -2.30
C TYR A 266 -17.31 30.10 -3.37
N ALA A 267 -17.39 29.38 -4.49
CA ALA A 267 -16.47 29.46 -5.60
C ALA A 267 -17.24 29.77 -6.89
N ASN A 268 -16.98 30.95 -7.46
CA ASN A 268 -17.57 31.36 -8.72
C ASN A 268 -16.46 31.68 -9.73
N THR A 269 -16.52 31.02 -10.89
CA THR A 269 -15.43 31.04 -11.87
C THR A 269 -14.09 30.70 -11.22
N SER A 270 -14.07 29.83 -10.20
CA SER A 270 -12.93 29.62 -9.32
C SER A 270 -12.71 28.13 -9.06
N ASN A 271 -11.50 27.64 -9.28
CA ASN A 271 -11.20 26.22 -9.11
C ASN A 271 -10.98 25.89 -7.63
N LEU A 272 -11.45 24.73 -7.18
CA LEU A 272 -11.25 24.21 -5.82
C LEU A 272 -10.61 22.81 -5.80
N LEU A 273 -9.49 22.67 -5.09
CA LEU A 273 -8.87 21.40 -4.72
C LEU A 273 -9.01 21.18 -3.22
N MET A 274 -9.51 20.02 -2.82
CA MET A 274 -9.53 19.56 -1.44
C MET A 274 -8.84 18.21 -1.32
N GLN A 275 -7.85 18.09 -0.45
CA GLN A 275 -7.08 16.86 -0.26
C GLN A 275 -6.47 16.75 1.14
N ASP A 276 -5.74 15.67 1.40
CA ASP A 276 -4.86 15.50 2.57
C ASP A 276 -5.53 15.78 3.93
N ASN A 277 -6.60 15.06 4.25
CA ASN A 277 -7.34 15.22 5.51
C ASN A 277 -8.04 16.58 5.67
N ALA A 278 -8.37 17.28 4.58
CA ALA A 278 -9.22 18.46 4.68
C ALA A 278 -10.64 18.10 5.16
N VAL A 279 -11.21 18.94 6.02
CA VAL A 279 -12.51 18.70 6.67
C VAL A 279 -13.42 19.92 6.56
N ILE A 280 -14.63 19.71 6.02
CA ILE A 280 -15.73 20.67 6.08
C ILE A 280 -16.80 20.10 7.01
N GLU A 281 -16.87 20.64 8.23
CA GLU A 281 -17.75 20.07 9.25
C GLU A 281 -18.54 21.09 10.05
N ASN A 282 -19.74 20.66 10.47
CA ASN A 282 -20.62 21.41 11.37
C ASN A 282 -20.91 22.84 10.88
N ASN A 283 -20.85 23.07 9.56
CA ASN A 283 -21.20 24.34 8.99
C ASN A 283 -22.72 24.49 8.99
N MET A 284 -23.19 25.68 9.34
CA MET A 284 -24.60 26.04 9.22
C MET A 284 -24.78 27.05 8.09
N SER A 285 -25.91 26.94 7.40
CA SER A 285 -26.33 27.96 6.44
C SER A 285 -27.81 28.22 6.59
N GLU A 286 -28.23 29.47 6.79
CA GLU A 286 -29.66 29.78 6.99
C GLU A 286 -30.45 29.95 5.68
N ARG A 287 -29.77 30.15 4.55
CA ARG A 287 -30.39 30.43 3.24
C ARG A 287 -29.69 29.80 2.03
N ASP A 288 -28.41 29.46 2.17
CA ASP A 288 -27.55 29.06 1.07
C ASP A 288 -27.02 27.62 1.24
N GLU A 289 -26.25 27.13 0.28
CA GLU A 289 -25.60 25.83 0.33
C GLU A 289 -24.29 25.87 1.12
N ILE A 290 -23.73 24.70 1.48
CA ILE A 290 -22.47 24.66 2.26
C ILE A 290 -21.27 24.90 1.34
N ILE A 291 -21.29 24.31 0.14
CA ILE A 291 -20.27 24.44 -0.88
C ILE A 291 -20.98 24.84 -2.17
N THR A 292 -20.83 26.08 -2.60
CA THR A 292 -21.44 26.59 -3.82
C THR A 292 -20.38 26.72 -4.91
N LEU A 293 -20.59 26.05 -6.04
CA LEU A 293 -19.66 25.93 -7.15
C LEU A 293 -20.36 26.38 -8.44
N ILE A 294 -19.83 27.42 -9.08
CA ILE A 294 -20.43 28.01 -10.28
C ILE A 294 -19.34 28.21 -11.33
N SER A 295 -19.50 27.61 -12.52
CA SER A 295 -18.55 27.77 -13.64
C SER A 295 -17.11 27.46 -13.25
N SER A 296 -16.91 26.38 -12.50
CA SER A 296 -15.65 26.05 -11.83
C SER A 296 -15.18 24.64 -12.18
N ALA A 297 -13.91 24.31 -11.89
CA ALA A 297 -13.41 22.94 -11.88
C ALA A 297 -13.05 22.54 -10.44
N VAL A 298 -13.53 21.39 -9.99
CA VAL A 298 -13.41 20.96 -8.59
C VAL A 298 -12.95 19.52 -8.46
N LEU A 299 -11.94 19.32 -7.63
CA LEU A 299 -11.38 18.01 -7.29
C LEU A 299 -11.34 17.83 -5.77
N ILE A 300 -11.95 16.75 -5.30
CA ILE A 300 -11.97 16.37 -3.88
C ILE A 300 -11.45 14.95 -3.77
N GLU A 301 -10.31 14.78 -3.10
CA GLU A 301 -9.63 13.48 -3.03
C GLU A 301 -8.83 13.27 -1.74
N ASP A 302 -8.18 12.12 -1.62
CA ASP A 302 -7.16 11.82 -0.61
C ASP A 302 -7.55 12.18 0.83
N SER A 303 -8.54 11.43 1.36
CA SER A 303 -8.96 11.50 2.78
C SER A 303 -9.74 12.75 3.17
N VAL A 304 -10.59 13.29 2.30
CA VAL A 304 -11.48 14.41 2.66
C VAL A 304 -12.74 13.95 3.39
N LYS A 305 -13.15 14.73 4.40
CA LYS A 305 -14.38 14.51 5.16
C LYS A 305 -15.33 15.71 5.11
N ILE A 306 -16.61 15.44 4.77
CA ILE A 306 -17.67 16.45 4.76
C ILE A 306 -18.82 15.97 5.63
N ALA A 307 -18.91 16.49 6.85
CA ALA A 307 -19.74 15.88 7.88
C ALA A 307 -20.50 16.84 8.79
N GLY A 308 -21.72 16.44 9.16
CA GLY A 308 -22.51 17.16 10.18
C GLY A 308 -22.98 18.56 9.77
N ASN A 309 -22.88 18.91 8.48
CA ASN A 309 -23.30 20.22 7.99
C ASN A 309 -24.83 20.32 7.91
N ARG A 310 -25.35 21.54 8.12
CA ARG A 310 -26.78 21.81 8.31
C ARG A 310 -27.24 23.03 7.52
N PRO A 311 -27.41 22.91 6.19
CA PRO A 311 -28.07 23.96 5.42
C PRO A 311 -29.58 23.94 5.70
N VAL A 312 -30.12 25.12 5.97
CA VAL A 312 -31.55 25.37 6.23
C VAL A 312 -32.32 25.41 4.91
N ALA A 313 -31.75 25.93 3.84
CA ALA A 313 -32.32 25.87 2.48
C ALA A 313 -31.18 25.54 1.49
N GLY A 314 -31.38 24.58 0.60
CA GLY A 314 -30.41 24.24 -0.45
C GLY A 314 -29.82 22.83 -0.35
N ALA A 315 -28.51 22.72 -0.58
CA ALA A 315 -27.74 21.47 -0.66
C ALA A 315 -26.46 21.55 0.18
N VAL A 316 -25.76 20.43 0.36
CA VAL A 316 -24.37 20.48 0.85
C VAL A 316 -23.48 21.02 -0.28
N PHE A 317 -23.69 20.51 -1.50
CA PHE A 317 -23.06 21.01 -2.72
C PHE A 317 -24.10 21.58 -3.68
N SER A 318 -23.89 22.82 -4.11
CA SER A 318 -24.62 23.43 -5.24
C SER A 318 -23.67 23.52 -6.41
N VAL A 319 -23.93 22.76 -7.48
CA VAL A 319 -23.01 22.56 -8.59
C VAL A 319 -23.67 23.07 -9.87
N LYS A 320 -23.18 24.20 -10.40
CA LYS A 320 -23.80 24.85 -11.57
C LYS A 320 -22.75 25.10 -12.64
N LEU A 321 -22.98 24.60 -13.85
CA LEU A 321 -22.04 24.73 -14.97
C LEU A 321 -20.60 24.32 -14.57
N THR A 322 -20.47 23.28 -13.75
CA THR A 322 -19.21 22.93 -13.07
C THR A 322 -18.89 21.46 -13.28
N ASP A 323 -17.59 21.15 -13.40
CA ASP A 323 -17.10 19.78 -13.36
C ASP A 323 -16.64 19.48 -11.92
N LEU A 324 -17.29 18.51 -11.28
CA LEU A 324 -17.01 18.07 -9.92
C LEU A 324 -16.55 16.62 -9.90
N THR A 325 -15.31 16.39 -9.47
CA THR A 325 -14.77 15.05 -9.23
C THR A 325 -14.56 14.80 -7.74
N ILE A 326 -15.10 13.70 -7.24
CA ILE A 326 -14.93 13.20 -5.87
C ILE A 326 -14.36 11.80 -5.96
N ARG A 327 -13.16 11.57 -5.43
CA ARG A 327 -12.51 10.27 -5.53
C ARG A 327 -11.63 9.92 -4.35
N ASP A 328 -11.27 8.65 -4.21
CA ASP A 328 -10.16 8.20 -3.36
C ASP A 328 -10.23 8.65 -1.88
N ASN A 329 -10.88 7.83 -1.05
CA ASN A 329 -11.00 7.96 0.40
C ASN A 329 -11.83 9.16 0.89
N VAL A 330 -12.86 9.55 0.14
CA VAL A 330 -13.77 10.65 0.55
C VAL A 330 -14.98 10.12 1.28
N VAL A 331 -15.34 10.78 2.40
CA VAL A 331 -16.52 10.46 3.19
C VAL A 331 -17.45 11.67 3.34
N ILE A 332 -18.71 11.51 2.90
CA ILE A 332 -19.78 12.50 3.06
C ILE A 332 -20.84 11.90 3.99
N GLU A 333 -20.90 12.37 5.24
CA GLU A 333 -21.74 11.71 6.24
C GLU A 333 -22.49 12.62 7.19
N ASN A 334 -23.67 12.16 7.62
CA ASN A 334 -24.46 12.80 8.68
C ASN A 334 -24.80 14.28 8.44
N ASN A 335 -24.85 14.72 7.18
CA ASN A 335 -25.31 16.05 6.84
C ASN A 335 -26.85 16.09 6.88
N THR A 336 -27.43 17.18 7.37
CA THR A 336 -28.88 17.29 7.57
C THR A 336 -29.40 18.57 6.94
N ILE A 337 -30.15 18.43 5.85
CA ILE A 337 -30.83 19.51 5.15
C ILE A 337 -32.25 19.61 5.69
N THR A 338 -32.67 20.78 6.18
CA THR A 338 -33.96 20.92 6.89
C THR A 338 -35.06 21.66 6.14
N GLY A 339 -34.77 22.36 5.04
CA GLY A 339 -35.75 23.13 4.29
C GLY A 339 -36.03 22.61 2.88
N TYR A 340 -37.05 23.21 2.27
CA TYR A 340 -37.57 22.85 0.95
C TYR A 340 -36.85 23.68 -0.12
N ALA A 341 -35.73 23.21 -0.64
CA ALA A 341 -35.19 23.70 -1.92
C ALA A 341 -35.85 22.92 -3.08
N SER A 342 -35.99 23.55 -4.25
CA SER A 342 -36.83 23.08 -5.37
C SER A 342 -36.38 21.78 -6.02
N ASN A 343 -35.08 21.44 -5.98
CA ASN A 343 -34.54 20.20 -6.53
C ASN A 343 -34.00 19.27 -5.42
N GLY A 344 -33.26 19.82 -4.46
CA GLY A 344 -32.93 19.19 -3.16
C GLY A 344 -31.99 17.99 -3.27
N GLY A 345 -31.01 17.89 -2.37
CA GLY A 345 -30.10 16.74 -2.32
C GLY A 345 -28.81 17.08 -1.59
N ILE A 346 -27.96 16.09 -1.33
CA ILE A 346 -26.61 16.36 -0.80
C ILE A 346 -25.78 17.09 -1.85
N ILE A 347 -25.89 16.66 -3.10
CA ILE A 347 -25.36 17.33 -4.28
C ILE A 347 -26.55 17.73 -5.15
N ASP A 348 -26.78 19.03 -5.32
CA ASP A 348 -27.77 19.61 -6.24
C ASP A 348 -27.03 20.20 -7.45
N ALA A 349 -27.24 19.61 -8.61
CA ALA A 349 -26.49 19.86 -9.82
C ALA A 349 -27.38 20.34 -10.98
N ASP A 350 -26.90 21.34 -11.70
CA ASP A 350 -27.53 21.90 -12.89
C ASP A 350 -26.49 22.10 -13.99
N SER A 351 -26.75 21.49 -15.15
CA SER A 351 -25.93 21.67 -16.36
C SER A 351 -24.45 21.41 -16.10
N SER A 352 -24.15 20.33 -15.38
CA SER A 352 -22.83 20.04 -14.79
C SER A 352 -22.39 18.60 -15.07
N ALA A 353 -21.10 18.30 -14.93
CA ALA A 353 -20.58 16.94 -14.95
C ALA A 353 -20.09 16.54 -13.56
N ILE A 354 -20.51 15.38 -13.09
CA ILE A 354 -20.18 14.86 -11.76
C ILE A 354 -19.57 13.47 -11.90
N PHE A 355 -18.38 13.31 -11.33
CA PHE A 355 -17.67 12.05 -11.25
C PHE A 355 -17.48 11.66 -9.79
N ILE A 356 -18.04 10.53 -9.37
CA ILE A 356 -17.83 9.95 -8.05
C ILE A 356 -17.12 8.61 -8.25
N GLU A 357 -15.83 8.55 -7.95
CA GLU A 357 -15.00 7.41 -8.36
C GLU A 357 -14.03 6.86 -7.31
N GLY A 358 -13.52 5.65 -7.53
CA GLY A 358 -12.58 5.03 -6.61
C GLY A 358 -13.24 4.64 -5.28
N ASN A 359 -12.65 5.03 -4.16
CA ASN A 359 -13.15 4.68 -2.82
C ASN A 359 -13.94 5.83 -2.19
N VAL A 360 -15.27 5.88 -2.33
CA VAL A 360 -16.11 6.96 -1.77
C VAL A 360 -17.25 6.39 -0.94
N ARG A 361 -17.54 7.00 0.22
CA ARG A 361 -18.68 6.61 1.06
C ARG A 361 -19.60 7.77 1.38
N ILE A 362 -20.88 7.62 1.03
CA ILE A 362 -21.92 8.63 1.29
C ILE A 362 -23.00 8.00 2.16
N ARG A 363 -23.08 8.42 3.44
CA ARG A 363 -23.91 7.71 4.42
C ARG A 363 -24.59 8.56 5.47
N GLY A 364 -25.76 8.10 5.92
CA GLY A 364 -26.46 8.70 7.06
C GLY A 364 -26.88 10.15 6.83
N ASN A 365 -26.87 10.61 5.57
CA ASN A 365 -27.28 11.97 5.25
C ASN A 365 -28.81 12.05 5.20
N LYS A 366 -29.34 13.22 5.54
CA LYS A 366 -30.78 13.46 5.62
C LYS A 366 -31.19 14.67 4.81
N THR A 367 -32.12 14.47 3.90
CA THR A 367 -32.68 15.51 3.00
C THR A 367 -34.21 15.52 3.11
N VAL A 368 -34.83 16.68 2.87
CA VAL A 368 -36.29 16.82 2.83
C VAL A 368 -36.84 16.47 1.44
N LEU A 369 -36.10 16.81 0.38
CA LEU A 369 -36.39 16.53 -1.02
C LEU A 369 -35.09 16.10 -1.71
N GLY A 370 -35.21 15.17 -2.67
CA GLY A 370 -34.12 14.62 -3.47
C GLY A 370 -33.14 13.74 -2.70
N GLY A 371 -32.29 13.01 -3.44
CA GLY A 371 -31.40 12.00 -2.88
C GLY A 371 -30.03 12.52 -2.46
N VAL A 372 -29.05 11.63 -2.47
CA VAL A 372 -27.64 12.00 -2.39
C VAL A 372 -27.23 12.89 -3.56
N VAL A 373 -27.63 12.54 -4.78
CA VAL A 373 -27.40 13.38 -5.96
C VAL A 373 -28.73 13.74 -6.59
N ALA A 374 -28.96 15.03 -6.83
CA ALA A 374 -30.06 15.55 -7.63
C ALA A 374 -29.48 16.33 -8.82
N GLY A 375 -29.86 15.97 -10.05
CA GLY A 375 -29.29 16.55 -11.26
C GLY A 375 -30.34 16.99 -12.27
N THR A 376 -30.15 18.14 -12.90
CA THR A 376 -30.91 18.58 -14.10
C THR A 376 -29.95 18.83 -15.25
N SER A 377 -30.21 18.26 -16.42
CA SER A 377 -29.31 18.33 -17.59
C SER A 377 -27.85 18.02 -17.23
N THR A 378 -27.66 17.00 -16.40
CA THR A 378 -26.40 16.68 -15.73
C THR A 378 -25.84 15.36 -16.22
N GLU A 379 -24.53 15.28 -16.38
CA GLU A 379 -23.80 14.03 -16.57
C GLU A 379 -23.32 13.52 -15.20
N LEU A 380 -23.72 12.32 -14.82
CA LEU A 380 -23.34 11.70 -13.55
C LEU A 380 -22.71 10.33 -13.82
N THR A 381 -21.44 10.19 -13.47
CA THR A 381 -20.72 8.92 -13.50
C THR A 381 -20.35 8.50 -12.09
N ILE A 382 -20.73 7.29 -11.70
CA ILE A 382 -20.35 6.65 -10.43
C ILE A 382 -19.67 5.33 -10.72
N ARG A 383 -18.41 5.18 -10.28
CA ARG A 383 -17.62 3.97 -10.55
C ARG A 383 -16.59 3.63 -9.48
N GLY A 384 -16.16 2.39 -9.40
CA GLY A 384 -15.25 1.92 -8.36
C GLY A 384 -15.99 1.63 -7.06
N ASN A 385 -15.23 1.43 -5.98
CA ASN A 385 -15.75 1.07 -4.65
C ASN A 385 -16.52 2.23 -3.97
N VAL A 386 -17.65 2.62 -4.55
CA VAL A 386 -18.54 3.67 -4.04
C VAL A 386 -19.71 3.04 -3.30
N VAL A 387 -19.96 3.51 -2.07
CA VAL A 387 -21.07 3.03 -1.25
C VAL A 387 -21.97 4.19 -0.84
N ILE A 388 -23.23 4.14 -1.29
CA ILE A 388 -24.31 5.08 -0.95
C ILE A 388 -25.29 4.34 -0.03
N GLU A 389 -25.20 4.60 1.27
CA GLU A 389 -25.95 3.81 2.25
C GLU A 389 -26.70 4.61 3.31
N ASN A 390 -27.85 4.11 3.73
CA ASN A 390 -28.60 4.63 4.87
C ASN A 390 -28.87 6.14 4.80
N ASN A 391 -29.00 6.70 3.59
CA ASN A 391 -29.39 8.08 3.40
C ASN A 391 -30.91 8.18 3.44
N THR A 392 -31.40 9.24 4.07
CA THR A 392 -32.83 9.48 4.25
C THR A 392 -33.25 10.65 3.36
N ALA A 393 -34.05 10.38 2.34
CA ALA A 393 -34.74 11.41 1.57
C ALA A 393 -36.24 11.40 1.84
N GLY A 394 -36.90 12.50 1.45
CA GLY A 394 -38.36 12.59 1.40
C GLY A 394 -38.97 11.73 0.29
N ASN A 395 -40.07 12.20 -0.30
CA ASN A 395 -40.85 11.40 -1.26
C ASN A 395 -40.16 11.22 -2.63
N ILE A 396 -39.08 11.95 -2.91
CA ILE A 396 -38.37 11.93 -4.19
C ILE A 396 -36.93 11.50 -3.96
N GLY A 397 -36.59 10.28 -4.40
CA GLY A 397 -35.25 9.72 -4.54
C GLY A 397 -34.39 9.61 -3.27
N GLY A 398 -34.04 8.39 -2.85
CA GLY A 398 -33.19 8.13 -1.67
C GLY A 398 -31.69 8.08 -1.96
N GLY A 399 -31.31 7.78 -3.21
CA GLY A 399 -29.93 7.77 -3.67
C GLY A 399 -29.68 8.82 -4.74
N ILE A 400 -30.22 8.62 -5.94
CA ILE A 400 -29.97 9.46 -7.11
C ILE A 400 -31.31 9.90 -7.69
N THR A 401 -31.44 11.18 -8.01
CA THR A 401 -32.58 11.75 -8.73
C THR A 401 -32.04 12.55 -9.89
N VAL A 402 -32.43 12.24 -11.12
CA VAL A 402 -32.07 13.05 -12.29
C VAL A 402 -33.27 13.40 -13.14
N LEU A 403 -33.19 14.56 -13.78
CA LEU A 403 -34.27 15.18 -14.54
C LEU A 403 -33.74 15.74 -15.87
N SER A 404 -34.62 15.82 -16.87
CA SER A 404 -34.51 16.64 -18.08
C SER A 404 -33.15 16.59 -18.79
N GLY A 405 -32.93 15.56 -19.62
CA GLY A 405 -31.75 15.49 -20.49
C GLY A 405 -30.47 15.14 -19.75
N SER A 406 -30.58 14.35 -18.67
CA SER A 406 -29.43 13.89 -17.88
C SER A 406 -28.95 12.52 -18.35
N GLU A 407 -27.65 12.25 -18.17
CA GLU A 407 -27.03 10.94 -18.42
C GLU A 407 -26.44 10.41 -17.12
N VAL A 408 -26.83 9.19 -16.73
CA VAL A 408 -26.36 8.54 -15.51
C VAL A 408 -25.71 7.22 -15.85
N VAL A 409 -24.45 7.05 -15.45
CA VAL A 409 -23.68 5.81 -15.61
C VAL A 409 -23.22 5.33 -14.25
N ILE A 410 -23.61 4.12 -13.88
CA ILE A 410 -23.21 3.48 -12.62
C ILE A 410 -22.58 2.13 -12.98
N GLN A 411 -21.32 1.93 -12.63
CA GLN A 411 -20.57 0.74 -13.01
C GLN A 411 -19.49 0.43 -11.97
N ASP A 412 -18.77 -0.68 -12.12
CA ASP A 412 -17.59 -1.02 -11.31
C ASP A 412 -17.82 -0.99 -9.78
N SER A 413 -18.18 -2.09 -9.13
CA SER A 413 -18.20 -2.24 -7.65
C SER A 413 -18.99 -1.19 -6.83
N VAL A 414 -20.10 -0.65 -7.36
CA VAL A 414 -20.95 0.33 -6.66
C VAL A 414 -22.04 -0.36 -5.83
N ARG A 415 -22.33 0.18 -4.64
CA ARG A 415 -23.40 -0.32 -3.75
C ARG A 415 -24.35 0.80 -3.30
N ILE A 416 -25.64 0.65 -3.54
CA ILE A 416 -26.70 1.56 -3.10
C ILE A 416 -27.66 0.82 -2.17
N ILE A 417 -27.51 1.02 -0.85
CA ILE A 417 -28.09 0.13 0.16
C ILE A 417 -28.88 0.88 1.23
N GLY A 418 -30.09 0.42 1.56
CA GLY A 418 -30.78 0.87 2.77
C GLY A 418 -31.23 2.33 2.78
N ASN A 419 -31.31 2.97 1.61
CA ASN A 419 -31.74 4.37 1.52
C ASN A 419 -33.28 4.48 1.60
N THR A 420 -33.78 5.59 2.14
CA THR A 420 -35.22 5.91 2.12
C THR A 420 -35.54 6.93 1.03
N GLY A 421 -36.63 6.70 0.32
CA GLY A 421 -36.83 7.23 -1.03
C GLY A 421 -36.26 6.25 -2.07
N THR A 422 -36.89 6.17 -3.25
CA THR A 422 -36.44 5.25 -4.31
C THR A 422 -34.96 5.44 -4.62
N ALA A 423 -34.17 4.36 -4.66
CA ALA A 423 -32.71 4.45 -4.78
C ALA A 423 -32.26 5.26 -6.00
N ILE A 424 -32.91 5.10 -7.15
CA ILE A 424 -32.67 5.85 -8.38
C ILE A 424 -34.00 6.29 -9.00
N VAL A 425 -34.15 7.59 -9.19
CA VAL A 425 -35.28 8.22 -9.87
C VAL A 425 -34.80 8.92 -11.13
N VAL A 426 -35.39 8.59 -12.28
CA VAL A 426 -35.11 9.25 -13.56
C VAL A 426 -36.41 9.85 -14.11
N ASN A 427 -36.45 11.16 -14.31
CA ASN A 427 -37.61 11.91 -14.80
C ASN A 427 -38.90 11.70 -13.93
N GLY A 428 -38.83 11.96 -12.61
CA GLY A 428 -39.91 11.74 -11.63
C GLY A 428 -41.15 12.66 -11.74
N GLU A 429 -42.21 12.36 -10.96
CA GLU A 429 -43.58 12.92 -11.10
C GLU A 429 -43.79 14.40 -10.71
N ASP A 430 -42.91 15.00 -9.91
CA ASP A 430 -43.23 16.26 -9.21
C ASP A 430 -42.59 17.54 -9.79
N VAL A 431 -42.03 17.50 -11.01
CA VAL A 431 -41.55 18.74 -11.67
C VAL A 431 -42.56 19.21 -12.70
N VAL A 432 -43.46 20.07 -12.22
CA VAL A 432 -44.66 20.57 -12.92
C VAL A 432 -44.36 21.34 -14.22
N ASP A 433 -43.09 21.64 -14.53
CA ASP A 433 -42.69 22.46 -15.69
C ASP A 433 -41.55 21.86 -16.55
N ALA A 434 -41.17 20.59 -16.35
CA ALA A 434 -40.12 19.97 -17.15
C ALA A 434 -40.64 19.61 -18.55
N VAL A 435 -40.22 20.39 -19.56
CA VAL A 435 -40.28 19.99 -20.97
C VAL A 435 -39.38 18.75 -21.11
N ALA A 436 -39.97 17.55 -21.01
CA ALA A 436 -39.20 16.32 -20.81
C ALA A 436 -38.31 16.00 -22.03
N SER A 437 -37.03 16.37 -21.95
CA SER A 437 -35.97 15.88 -22.81
C SER A 437 -35.55 14.48 -22.37
N SER A 438 -35.17 13.64 -23.34
CA SER A 438 -34.78 12.24 -23.09
C SER A 438 -33.62 12.14 -22.11
N SER A 439 -33.75 11.38 -21.03
CA SER A 439 -32.63 11.07 -20.13
C SER A 439 -32.12 9.64 -20.35
N TRP A 440 -30.90 9.34 -19.89
CA TRP A 440 -30.28 8.02 -20.05
C TRP A 440 -29.82 7.45 -18.70
N LEU A 441 -30.06 6.15 -18.47
CA LEU A 441 -29.57 5.42 -17.31
C LEU A 441 -28.88 4.13 -17.75
N THR A 442 -27.61 3.98 -17.37
CA THR A 442 -26.80 2.77 -17.56
C THR A 442 -26.36 2.22 -16.20
N ILE A 443 -26.60 0.93 -15.95
CA ILE A 443 -26.18 0.21 -14.74
C ILE A 443 -25.40 -1.04 -15.14
N GLY A 444 -24.12 -1.09 -14.77
CA GLY A 444 -23.22 -2.22 -15.04
C GLY A 444 -23.43 -3.43 -14.13
N LYS A 445 -22.80 -4.55 -14.48
CA LYS A 445 -22.97 -5.88 -13.84
C LYS A 445 -22.54 -5.93 -12.36
N HIS A 446 -21.52 -5.17 -11.99
CA HIS A 446 -20.95 -5.18 -10.63
C HIS A 446 -21.58 -4.13 -9.70
N VAL A 447 -22.82 -3.71 -9.98
CA VAL A 447 -23.57 -2.76 -9.16
C VAL A 447 -24.58 -3.51 -8.31
N LEU A 448 -24.63 -3.23 -7.01
CA LEU A 448 -25.64 -3.78 -6.08
C LEU A 448 -26.60 -2.67 -5.63
N ILE A 449 -27.91 -2.91 -5.78
CA ILE A 449 -28.97 -2.05 -5.26
C ILE A 449 -29.93 -2.90 -4.42
N CYS A 450 -29.91 -2.72 -3.10
CA CYS A 450 -30.77 -3.52 -2.21
C CYS A 450 -31.27 -2.79 -0.98
N GLU A 451 -32.37 -3.29 -0.43
CA GLU A 451 -32.91 -2.86 0.86
C GLU A 451 -33.32 -1.38 0.91
N ASN A 452 -33.46 -0.74 -0.25
CA ASN A 452 -33.96 0.63 -0.36
C ASN A 452 -35.49 0.65 -0.26
N THR A 453 -36.05 1.75 0.22
CA THR A 453 -37.50 1.93 0.37
C THR A 453 -37.95 3.13 -0.44
N GLY A 454 -39.04 3.06 -1.19
CA GLY A 454 -39.52 4.17 -2.01
C GLY A 454 -41.03 4.28 -2.06
N GLU A 455 -41.57 5.39 -2.58
CA GLU A 455 -43.03 5.57 -2.64
C GLU A 455 -43.70 4.57 -3.60
N ILE A 456 -43.07 4.34 -4.75
CA ILE A 456 -43.59 3.50 -5.84
C ILE A 456 -42.72 2.25 -6.02
N ALA A 457 -41.42 2.42 -6.23
CA ALA A 457 -40.44 1.33 -6.30
C ALA A 457 -39.30 1.64 -5.33
N GLY A 458 -38.70 0.62 -4.74
CA GLY A 458 -37.58 0.82 -3.82
C GLY A 458 -36.26 1.07 -4.54
N ALA A 459 -36.00 0.40 -5.67
CA ALA A 459 -34.72 0.49 -6.38
C ALA A 459 -34.73 1.54 -7.49
N ILE A 460 -35.48 1.31 -8.57
CA ILE A 460 -35.47 2.17 -9.76
C ILE A 460 -36.90 2.59 -10.11
N PHE A 461 -37.11 3.90 -10.24
CA PHE A 461 -38.33 4.48 -10.77
C PHE A 461 -38.01 5.40 -11.95
N GLY A 462 -38.70 5.21 -13.07
CA GLY A 462 -38.43 5.93 -14.30
C GLY A 462 -39.68 6.31 -15.11
N LYS A 463 -39.62 7.41 -15.87
CA LYS A 463 -40.66 7.79 -16.85
C LYS A 463 -40.09 8.21 -18.21
N TYR A 464 -40.89 8.02 -19.26
CA TYR A 464 -40.61 8.43 -20.63
C TYR A 464 -40.61 9.95 -20.81
N PRO A 465 -39.75 10.51 -21.69
CA PRO A 465 -38.74 9.82 -22.50
C PRO A 465 -37.47 9.52 -21.70
N CYS A 466 -37.10 8.24 -21.63
CA CYS A 466 -35.82 7.77 -21.09
C CYS A 466 -35.37 6.50 -21.80
N THR A 467 -34.06 6.27 -21.85
CA THR A 467 -33.48 4.99 -22.23
C THR A 467 -32.80 4.36 -21.02
N TYR A 468 -32.98 3.04 -20.87
CA TYR A 468 -32.51 2.26 -19.74
C TYR A 468 -31.69 1.08 -20.24
N ASP A 469 -30.48 0.94 -19.72
CA ASP A 469 -29.59 -0.19 -19.93
C ASP A 469 -29.16 -0.73 -18.55
N ILE A 470 -29.78 -1.83 -18.10
CA ILE A 470 -29.70 -2.28 -16.70
C ILE A 470 -29.21 -3.73 -16.65
N HIS A 471 -28.00 -3.91 -16.09
CA HIS A 471 -27.36 -5.20 -15.88
C HIS A 471 -27.05 -5.52 -14.41
N GLY A 472 -27.24 -4.56 -13.50
CA GLY A 472 -26.85 -4.68 -12.10
C GLY A 472 -27.69 -5.63 -11.25
N PHE A 473 -27.16 -5.96 -10.08
CA PHE A 473 -27.75 -6.82 -9.07
C PHE A 473 -28.75 -6.05 -8.20
N ILE A 474 -30.04 -6.24 -8.47
CA ILE A 474 -31.12 -5.49 -7.82
C ILE A 474 -32.04 -6.46 -7.07
N ARG A 475 -32.13 -6.31 -5.74
CA ARG A 475 -32.91 -7.21 -4.89
C ARG A 475 -33.53 -6.53 -3.68
N ASP A 476 -34.64 -7.09 -3.22
CA ASP A 476 -35.22 -6.78 -1.90
C ASP A 476 -35.36 -5.27 -1.65
N ASN A 477 -35.82 -4.53 -2.67
CA ASN A 477 -36.17 -3.13 -2.51
C ASN A 477 -37.68 -3.00 -2.39
N TYR A 478 -38.15 -2.13 -1.51
CA TYR A 478 -39.53 -2.11 -1.06
C TYR A 478 -40.26 -0.83 -1.46
N ASP A 479 -41.53 -0.95 -1.83
CA ASP A 479 -42.44 0.19 -1.92
C ASP A 479 -42.92 0.63 -0.52
N ARG A 480 -43.70 1.71 -0.47
CA ARG A 480 -44.21 2.29 0.80
C ARG A 480 -45.11 1.35 1.58
N SER A 481 -45.68 0.34 0.93
CA SER A 481 -46.51 -0.69 1.58
C SER A 481 -45.68 -1.81 2.22
N GLY A 482 -44.35 -1.82 1.99
CA GLY A 482 -43.46 -2.90 2.38
C GLY A 482 -43.46 -4.08 1.41
N THR A 483 -44.05 -3.93 0.22
CA THR A 483 -44.03 -4.95 -0.83
C THR A 483 -42.74 -4.82 -1.61
N VAL A 484 -42.08 -5.94 -1.93
CA VAL A 484 -40.91 -5.89 -2.83
C VAL A 484 -41.34 -5.35 -4.19
N ARG A 485 -40.70 -4.26 -4.60
CA ARG A 485 -40.79 -3.67 -5.94
C ARG A 485 -39.43 -3.11 -6.31
N ASN A 486 -38.68 -3.87 -7.09
CA ASN A 486 -37.34 -3.46 -7.48
C ASN A 486 -37.37 -2.36 -8.55
N VAL A 487 -38.02 -2.60 -9.68
CA VAL A 487 -37.98 -1.69 -10.84
C VAL A 487 -39.37 -1.39 -11.36
N GLN A 488 -39.67 -0.10 -11.55
CA GLN A 488 -40.89 0.36 -12.21
C GLN A 488 -40.59 1.49 -13.20
N ILE A 489 -40.94 1.28 -14.47
CA ILE A 489 -40.72 2.27 -15.55
C ILE A 489 -42.04 2.50 -16.28
N ASP A 490 -42.41 3.75 -16.50
CA ASP A 490 -43.65 4.14 -17.21
C ASP A 490 -44.93 3.53 -16.64
N GLY A 491 -44.97 3.39 -15.31
CA GLY A 491 -46.10 2.76 -14.63
C GLY A 491 -46.17 1.24 -14.79
N ILE A 492 -45.20 0.63 -15.49
CA ILE A 492 -45.06 -0.82 -15.64
C ILE A 492 -44.06 -1.30 -14.59
N ALA A 493 -44.57 -2.07 -13.62
CA ALA A 493 -43.70 -2.81 -12.70
C ALA A 493 -43.10 -3.99 -13.45
N TYR A 494 -41.77 -4.08 -13.42
CA TYR A 494 -41.09 -5.25 -13.97
C TYR A 494 -41.23 -6.45 -13.04
N PRO A 495 -41.28 -7.67 -13.60
CA PRO A 495 -41.48 -8.84 -12.78
C PRO A 495 -40.29 -9.06 -11.84
N ASP A 496 -40.61 -9.46 -10.62
CA ASP A 496 -39.67 -9.82 -9.58
C ASP A 496 -39.77 -11.33 -9.33
N PHE A 497 -38.63 -12.00 -9.11
CA PHE A 497 -38.54 -13.45 -8.98
C PHE A 497 -37.79 -13.84 -7.70
N HIS A 498 -38.29 -14.86 -7.03
CA HIS A 498 -37.62 -15.42 -5.85
C HIS A 498 -36.42 -16.25 -6.30
N VAL A 499 -35.27 -15.99 -5.68
CA VAL A 499 -34.05 -16.78 -5.90
C VAL A 499 -33.55 -17.31 -4.57
N ASP A 500 -33.51 -18.64 -4.49
CA ASP A 500 -32.94 -19.37 -3.37
C ASP A 500 -31.57 -19.92 -3.74
N ILE A 501 -30.71 -20.14 -2.74
CA ILE A 501 -29.45 -20.87 -2.93
C ILE A 501 -29.33 -22.05 -1.98
N SER A 502 -28.79 -23.16 -2.47
CA SER A 502 -28.37 -24.30 -1.68
C SER A 502 -26.88 -24.56 -1.94
N VAL A 503 -26.10 -24.78 -0.89
CA VAL A 503 -24.67 -25.04 -1.01
C VAL A 503 -24.35 -26.38 -0.34
N TYR A 504 -23.67 -27.26 -1.07
CA TYR A 504 -23.22 -28.56 -0.58
C TYR A 504 -21.69 -28.62 -0.59
N GLY A 505 -21.06 -28.82 0.57
CA GLY A 505 -19.60 -28.93 0.65
C GLY A 505 -18.85 -27.60 0.60
N GLY A 506 -19.54 -26.47 0.83
CA GLY A 506 -18.95 -25.14 0.86
C GLY A 506 -19.88 -24.08 1.47
N THR A 507 -19.50 -22.82 1.33
CA THR A 507 -20.31 -21.64 1.66
C THR A 507 -20.36 -20.69 0.47
N THR A 508 -21.32 -19.77 0.44
CA THR A 508 -21.44 -18.74 -0.60
C THR A 508 -21.67 -17.38 0.03
N THR A 509 -21.23 -16.33 -0.65
CA THR A 509 -21.53 -14.93 -0.28
C THR A 509 -22.86 -14.45 -0.85
N PHE A 510 -23.55 -15.29 -1.63
CA PHE A 510 -24.85 -14.99 -2.19
C PHE A 510 -25.95 -14.93 -1.13
N ILE A 511 -26.87 -13.99 -1.31
CA ILE A 511 -27.95 -13.70 -0.36
C ILE A 511 -29.28 -14.08 -1.01
N PRO A 512 -30.01 -15.11 -0.55
CA PRO A 512 -31.37 -15.39 -1.04
C PRO A 512 -32.27 -14.16 -0.96
N GLY A 513 -33.17 -13.99 -1.94
CA GLY A 513 -33.98 -12.79 -2.00
C GLY A 513 -34.95 -12.75 -3.17
N VAL A 514 -35.56 -11.57 -3.38
CA VAL A 514 -36.46 -11.29 -4.49
C VAL A 514 -35.78 -10.32 -5.45
N TYR A 515 -35.49 -10.82 -6.65
CA TYR A 515 -34.64 -10.21 -7.67
C TYR A 515 -35.42 -9.66 -8.86
N SER A 516 -34.91 -8.57 -9.45
CA SER A 516 -35.44 -8.01 -10.69
C SER A 516 -35.16 -8.89 -11.91
N SER A 517 -36.10 -8.93 -12.86
CA SER A 517 -36.07 -9.77 -14.08
C SER A 517 -34.96 -9.51 -15.11
N PHE A 518 -34.08 -8.53 -14.88
CA PHE A 518 -32.96 -8.22 -15.78
C PHE A 518 -31.60 -8.35 -15.10
N GLY A 519 -31.57 -8.78 -13.83
CA GLY A 519 -30.32 -8.88 -13.08
C GLY A 519 -29.43 -10.00 -13.62
N GLU A 520 -28.18 -9.66 -13.90
CA GLU A 520 -27.08 -10.62 -13.85
C GLU A 520 -26.50 -10.55 -12.42
N THR A 521 -26.25 -11.70 -11.82
CA THR A 521 -25.61 -11.79 -10.50
C THR A 521 -24.31 -12.54 -10.62
N HIS A 522 -23.27 -11.98 -10.02
CA HIS A 522 -22.01 -12.66 -9.84
C HIS A 522 -22.02 -13.43 -8.51
N LEU A 523 -21.95 -14.73 -8.59
CA LEU A 523 -21.92 -15.64 -7.45
C LEU A 523 -20.48 -15.96 -7.10
N SER A 524 -20.17 -15.96 -5.80
CA SER A 524 -18.90 -16.48 -5.30
C SER A 524 -19.16 -17.52 -4.22
N ALA A 525 -18.35 -18.57 -4.20
CA ALA A 525 -18.41 -19.64 -3.22
C ALA A 525 -17.02 -20.07 -2.76
N VAL A 526 -16.97 -20.62 -1.55
CA VAL A 526 -15.75 -21.06 -0.87
C VAL A 526 -15.93 -22.52 -0.46
N PRO A 527 -15.02 -23.44 -0.83
CA PRO A 527 -15.11 -24.84 -0.45
C PRO A 527 -14.91 -25.04 1.05
N SER A 528 -15.60 -26.03 1.61
CA SER A 528 -15.27 -26.57 2.93
C SER A 528 -14.07 -27.52 2.82
N ALA A 529 -13.45 -27.85 3.95
CA ALA A 529 -12.33 -28.80 3.96
C ALA A 529 -12.71 -30.15 3.29
N ASN A 530 -11.85 -30.65 2.39
CA ASN A 530 -12.02 -31.87 1.59
C ASN A 530 -13.04 -31.78 0.44
N TYR A 531 -13.30 -30.56 -0.05
CA TYR A 531 -14.15 -30.30 -1.21
C TYR A 531 -13.39 -29.44 -2.24
N GLY A 532 -13.56 -29.75 -3.52
CA GLY A 532 -12.89 -29.10 -4.66
C GLY A 532 -13.69 -27.92 -5.23
N LEU A 533 -13.73 -27.75 -6.56
CA LEU A 533 -14.53 -26.69 -7.17
C LEU A 533 -16.03 -27.04 -7.17
N PRO A 534 -16.93 -26.05 -7.01
CA PRO A 534 -18.35 -26.29 -7.15
C PRO A 534 -18.75 -26.35 -8.62
N VAL A 535 -19.74 -27.20 -8.88
CA VAL A 535 -20.56 -27.12 -10.10
C VAL A 535 -21.83 -26.35 -9.75
N TRP A 536 -22.12 -25.32 -10.54
CA TRP A 536 -23.30 -24.49 -10.35
C TRP A 536 -24.46 -25.02 -11.19
N PHE A 537 -25.59 -25.26 -10.55
CA PHE A 537 -26.83 -25.65 -11.19
C PHE A 537 -27.92 -24.60 -10.96
N SER A 538 -28.71 -24.33 -11.99
CA SER A 538 -29.93 -23.53 -11.92
C SER A 538 -31.13 -24.42 -12.15
N TYR A 539 -32.05 -24.47 -11.18
CA TYR A 539 -33.30 -25.19 -11.28
C TYR A 539 -34.44 -24.21 -11.51
N HIS A 540 -35.11 -24.39 -12.64
CA HIS A 540 -36.30 -23.65 -13.03
C HIS A 540 -37.55 -24.16 -12.32
N SER A 541 -38.68 -23.45 -12.40
CA SER A 541 -39.92 -23.81 -11.67
C SER A 541 -40.49 -25.18 -12.08
N ASN A 542 -40.07 -25.72 -13.22
CA ASN A 542 -40.39 -27.06 -13.70
C ASN A 542 -39.53 -28.19 -13.09
N GLY A 543 -38.55 -27.85 -12.25
CA GLY A 543 -37.65 -28.80 -11.58
C GLY A 543 -36.51 -29.34 -12.46
N ILE A 544 -36.33 -28.82 -13.67
CA ILE A 544 -35.21 -29.18 -14.55
C ILE A 544 -34.00 -28.31 -14.15
N GLY A 545 -32.93 -28.97 -13.73
CA GLY A 545 -31.65 -28.34 -13.44
C GLY A 545 -30.77 -28.26 -14.68
N GLU A 546 -30.25 -27.08 -14.99
CA GLU A 546 -29.20 -26.86 -15.98
C GLU A 546 -27.90 -26.50 -15.26
N GLN A 547 -26.78 -27.04 -15.74
CA GLN A 547 -25.46 -26.62 -15.27
C GLN A 547 -25.14 -25.25 -15.87
N VAL A 548 -24.92 -24.26 -15.02
CA VAL A 548 -24.68 -22.86 -15.43
C VAL A 548 -23.22 -22.42 -15.28
N GLY A 549 -22.40 -23.18 -14.56
CA GLY A 549 -20.97 -22.88 -14.39
C GLY A 549 -20.19 -23.93 -13.61
N VAL A 550 -18.87 -23.79 -13.62
CA VAL A 550 -17.91 -24.54 -12.78
C VAL A 550 -16.86 -23.57 -12.28
N GLY A 551 -16.49 -23.66 -11.00
CA GLY A 551 -15.49 -22.79 -10.38
C GLY A 551 -16.04 -21.96 -9.24
N LEU A 552 -15.16 -21.30 -8.49
CA LEU A 552 -15.53 -20.52 -7.30
C LEU A 552 -16.41 -19.31 -7.62
N GLU A 553 -16.43 -18.87 -8.88
CA GLU A 553 -17.21 -17.74 -9.37
C GLU A 553 -18.12 -18.16 -10.54
N CYS A 554 -19.33 -17.61 -10.59
CA CYS A 554 -20.28 -17.89 -11.66
C CYS A 554 -21.25 -16.71 -11.87
N ASP A 555 -21.37 -16.23 -13.10
CA ASP A 555 -22.41 -15.27 -13.47
C ASP A 555 -23.71 -15.99 -13.83
N VAL A 556 -24.80 -15.63 -13.16
CA VAL A 556 -26.13 -16.19 -13.41
C VAL A 556 -27.11 -15.08 -13.78
N ARG A 557 -27.89 -15.30 -14.83
CA ARG A 557 -28.93 -14.38 -15.27
C ARG A 557 -30.28 -14.82 -14.73
N ILE A 558 -30.98 -13.93 -14.03
CA ILE A 558 -32.32 -14.19 -13.48
C ILE A 558 -33.37 -13.69 -14.48
N TRP A 559 -34.08 -14.60 -15.15
CA TRP A 559 -35.14 -14.24 -16.09
C TRP A 559 -36.30 -15.24 -16.11
N GLY A 560 -37.53 -14.71 -16.03
CA GLY A 560 -38.74 -15.39 -16.49
C GLY A 560 -39.49 -16.20 -15.45
N GLU A 561 -38.85 -16.57 -14.32
CA GLU A 561 -39.46 -17.36 -13.25
C GLU A 561 -38.60 -17.39 -11.98
N ASN A 562 -39.16 -17.92 -10.88
CA ASN A 562 -38.41 -18.21 -9.66
C ASN A 562 -37.35 -19.29 -9.93
N THR A 563 -36.18 -19.15 -9.29
CA THR A 563 -35.00 -19.99 -9.56
C THR A 563 -34.39 -20.50 -8.28
N GLN A 564 -33.98 -21.77 -8.25
CA GLN A 564 -33.12 -22.30 -7.19
C GLN A 564 -31.71 -22.53 -7.74
N ILE A 565 -30.72 -21.87 -7.16
CA ILE A 565 -29.31 -22.08 -7.49
C ILE A 565 -28.71 -23.10 -6.53
N VAL A 566 -27.92 -24.03 -7.05
CA VAL A 566 -27.20 -25.01 -6.25
C VAL A 566 -25.70 -24.93 -6.57
N ALA A 567 -24.89 -24.67 -5.56
CA ALA A 567 -23.44 -24.86 -5.62
C ALA A 567 -23.11 -26.23 -5.04
N ASP A 568 -22.75 -27.19 -5.90
CA ASP A 568 -22.42 -28.56 -5.49
C ASP A 568 -20.92 -28.79 -5.58
N PHE A 569 -20.25 -28.75 -4.42
CA PHE A 569 -18.83 -29.01 -4.32
C PHE A 569 -18.57 -30.52 -4.36
N GLN A 570 -17.68 -30.95 -5.25
CA GLN A 570 -17.26 -32.34 -5.32
C GLN A 570 -16.21 -32.66 -4.25
N LYS A 571 -16.23 -33.85 -3.65
CA LYS A 571 -15.24 -34.23 -2.64
C LYS A 571 -13.85 -34.36 -3.27
N SER A 572 -12.84 -33.82 -2.60
CA SER A 572 -11.45 -33.88 -3.04
C SER A 572 -10.48 -34.20 -1.89
N THR A 573 -9.27 -34.65 -2.23
CA THR A 573 -8.18 -34.88 -1.27
C THR A 573 -6.83 -34.53 -1.87
N SER A 574 -5.87 -34.14 -1.04
CA SER A 574 -4.60 -33.57 -1.48
C SER A 574 -3.59 -34.64 -1.92
N LEU A 575 -2.92 -34.39 -3.04
CA LEU A 575 -1.72 -35.10 -3.47
C LEU A 575 -0.54 -34.11 -3.44
N SER A 576 0.54 -34.48 -2.78
CA SER A 576 1.79 -33.71 -2.76
C SER A 576 2.91 -34.54 -3.37
N VAL A 577 3.42 -34.12 -4.53
CA VAL A 577 4.59 -34.72 -5.17
C VAL A 577 5.82 -33.87 -4.91
N LEU A 578 6.80 -34.49 -4.27
CA LEU A 578 8.13 -33.92 -4.04
C LEU A 578 9.13 -34.62 -4.95
N TYR A 579 10.17 -33.91 -5.39
CA TYR A 579 11.30 -34.54 -6.05
C TYR A 579 12.61 -33.84 -5.74
N SER A 580 13.69 -34.62 -5.58
CA SER A 580 15.00 -34.05 -5.27
C SER A 580 15.67 -33.44 -6.51
N ALA A 581 16.63 -32.54 -6.28
CA ALA A 581 17.54 -32.02 -7.30
C ALA A 581 18.09 -33.15 -8.20
N GLY A 582 17.79 -33.08 -9.50
CA GLY A 582 18.29 -34.04 -10.49
C GLY A 582 17.26 -34.59 -11.48
N GLY A 583 15.99 -34.21 -11.37
CA GLY A 583 14.97 -34.57 -12.36
C GLY A 583 13.67 -33.82 -12.11
N PHE A 584 12.65 -34.16 -12.88
CA PHE A 584 11.29 -33.64 -12.70
C PHE A 584 10.28 -34.78 -12.76
N VAL A 585 9.08 -34.49 -12.25
CA VAL A 585 7.93 -35.38 -12.33
C VAL A 585 6.89 -34.77 -13.25
N SER A 586 6.37 -35.55 -14.20
CA SER A 586 5.24 -35.18 -15.06
C SER A 586 4.04 -36.08 -14.82
N GLY A 587 2.84 -35.56 -15.05
CA GLY A 587 1.55 -36.23 -14.82
C GLY A 587 0.41 -35.21 -14.85
N LEU A 588 -0.83 -35.65 -14.70
CA LEU A 588 -1.99 -34.75 -14.62
C LEU A 588 -1.95 -34.01 -13.27
N ASN A 589 -1.52 -32.74 -13.25
CA ASN A 589 -1.30 -31.87 -12.07
C ASN A 589 -0.56 -32.54 -10.89
N PRO A 590 0.75 -32.83 -10.97
CA PRO A 590 1.46 -33.72 -10.04
C PRO A 590 1.21 -33.45 -8.54
N SER A 591 0.87 -32.23 -8.18
CA SER A 591 0.47 -31.86 -6.83
C SER A 591 -0.79 -30.98 -6.87
N GLY A 592 -1.69 -31.15 -5.91
CA GLY A 592 -2.95 -30.40 -5.81
C GLY A 592 -4.09 -31.19 -5.17
N TYR A 593 -5.32 -30.66 -5.25
CA TYR A 593 -6.53 -31.36 -4.81
C TYR A 593 -7.16 -32.14 -5.97
N TYR A 594 -7.46 -33.41 -5.71
CA TYR A 594 -8.03 -34.33 -6.70
C TYR A 594 -9.35 -34.91 -6.19
N GLU A 595 -10.28 -35.18 -7.10
CA GLU A 595 -11.47 -35.95 -6.78
C GLU A 595 -11.10 -37.31 -6.17
N LEU A 596 -11.95 -37.81 -5.26
CA LEU A 596 -11.73 -39.13 -4.66
C LEU A 596 -11.86 -40.25 -5.70
N ASP A 597 -11.05 -41.30 -5.52
CA ASP A 597 -11.06 -42.54 -6.30
C ASP A 597 -10.63 -42.40 -7.77
N VAL A 598 -9.90 -41.33 -8.11
CA VAL A 598 -9.26 -41.16 -9.42
C VAL A 598 -7.93 -41.92 -9.50
N GLU A 599 -7.62 -42.47 -10.68
CA GLU A 599 -6.31 -43.07 -10.96
C GLU A 599 -5.30 -41.97 -11.32
N VAL A 600 -4.23 -41.88 -10.53
CA VAL A 600 -3.12 -40.96 -10.76
C VAL A 600 -1.95 -41.74 -11.34
N THR A 601 -1.32 -41.22 -12.39
CA THR A 601 -0.08 -41.75 -12.96
C THR A 601 0.97 -40.64 -13.01
N LEU A 602 2.12 -40.90 -12.38
CA LEU A 602 3.27 -40.00 -12.31
C LEU A 602 4.46 -40.61 -13.04
N THR A 603 5.22 -39.78 -13.75
CA THR A 603 6.42 -40.21 -14.49
C THR A 603 7.62 -39.38 -14.05
N ALA A 604 8.67 -40.03 -13.59
CA ALA A 604 9.93 -39.41 -13.21
C ALA A 604 10.89 -39.37 -14.40
N THR A 605 11.41 -38.18 -14.71
CA THR A 605 12.39 -37.96 -15.77
C THR A 605 13.65 -37.33 -15.18
N ALA A 606 14.79 -38.03 -15.26
CA ALA A 606 16.06 -37.52 -14.75
C ALA A 606 16.68 -36.49 -15.71
N TYR A 607 17.33 -35.47 -15.16
CA TYR A 607 18.13 -34.50 -15.90
C TYR A 607 19.50 -35.10 -16.29
N PRO A 608 20.16 -34.56 -17.33
CA PRO A 608 21.52 -34.99 -17.70
C PRO A 608 22.48 -34.94 -16.51
N GLY A 609 23.21 -36.03 -16.26
CA GLY A 609 24.12 -36.18 -15.11
C GLY A 609 23.45 -36.76 -13.85
N PHE A 610 22.18 -37.12 -13.92
CA PHE A 610 21.42 -37.75 -12.85
C PHE A 610 20.69 -39.01 -13.35
N VAL A 611 20.38 -39.89 -12.42
CA VAL A 611 19.57 -41.09 -12.62
C VAL A 611 18.39 -41.09 -11.64
N PHE A 612 17.24 -41.55 -12.10
CA PHE A 612 16.11 -41.83 -11.23
C PHE A 612 16.42 -43.06 -10.38
N LYS A 613 16.30 -42.91 -9.06
CA LYS A 613 16.60 -43.98 -8.11
C LYS A 613 15.35 -44.77 -7.74
N ASN A 614 14.34 -44.09 -7.21
CA ASN A 614 13.08 -44.67 -6.78
C ASN A 614 12.04 -43.59 -6.42
N TRP A 615 10.77 -43.96 -6.44
CA TRP A 615 9.70 -43.29 -5.72
C TRP A 615 9.70 -43.72 -4.26
N ILE A 616 9.19 -42.85 -3.39
CA ILE A 616 8.77 -43.15 -2.02
C ILE A 616 7.28 -42.85 -1.95
N TYR A 617 6.46 -43.87 -1.75
CA TYR A 617 5.01 -43.76 -1.66
C TYR A 617 4.52 -44.69 -0.54
N GLU A 618 3.74 -44.15 0.39
CA GLU A 618 3.25 -44.84 1.61
C GLU A 618 4.33 -45.52 2.47
N GLY A 619 5.59 -45.04 2.40
CA GLY A 619 6.72 -45.60 3.11
C GLY A 619 7.44 -46.75 2.38
N ASP A 620 6.90 -47.19 1.23
CA ASP A 620 7.54 -48.16 0.34
C ASP A 620 8.29 -47.47 -0.80
N THR A 621 9.22 -48.20 -1.42
CA THR A 621 10.04 -47.69 -2.53
C THR A 621 9.77 -48.41 -3.84
N TYR A 622 9.63 -47.66 -4.94
CA TYR A 622 9.33 -48.20 -6.27
C TYR A 622 10.38 -47.74 -7.29
N SER A 623 11.01 -48.67 -8.03
CA SER A 623 12.13 -48.36 -8.93
C SER A 623 11.72 -48.03 -10.36
N ASP A 624 10.47 -48.32 -10.74
CA ASP A 624 9.98 -48.00 -12.08
C ASP A 624 9.79 -46.48 -12.23
N THR A 625 10.11 -45.96 -13.42
CA THR A 625 10.00 -44.51 -13.70
C THR A 625 8.56 -44.03 -13.70
N GLU A 626 7.58 -44.92 -13.83
CA GLU A 626 6.15 -44.63 -13.71
C GLU A 626 5.61 -45.17 -12.38
N LEU A 627 4.78 -44.38 -11.70
CA LEU A 627 4.05 -44.75 -10.50
C LEU A 627 2.55 -44.48 -10.71
N SER A 628 1.73 -45.53 -10.60
CA SER A 628 0.28 -45.43 -10.68
C SER A 628 -0.39 -45.89 -9.38
N PHE A 629 -1.39 -45.14 -8.91
CA PHE A 629 -2.16 -45.45 -7.71
C PHE A 629 -3.57 -44.85 -7.75
N ILE A 630 -4.48 -45.37 -6.93
CA ILE A 630 -5.82 -44.79 -6.74
C ILE A 630 -5.76 -43.77 -5.61
N HIS A 631 -6.13 -42.53 -5.91
CA HIS A 631 -6.07 -41.43 -4.96
C HIS A 631 -7.37 -41.26 -4.20
N ASN A 632 -7.38 -41.64 -2.93
CA ASN A 632 -8.59 -41.63 -2.09
C ASN A 632 -8.38 -41.07 -0.68
N LYS A 633 -7.19 -40.55 -0.40
CA LYS A 633 -6.79 -39.93 0.88
C LYS A 633 -5.64 -38.96 0.64
N PRO A 634 -5.31 -38.09 1.62
CA PRO A 634 -4.14 -37.24 1.54
C PRO A 634 -2.90 -38.09 1.30
N THR A 635 -2.19 -37.80 0.21
CA THR A 635 -1.11 -38.64 -0.30
C THR A 635 0.14 -37.80 -0.53
N MET A 636 1.28 -38.25 -0.02
CA MET A 636 2.58 -37.67 -0.35
C MET A 636 3.41 -38.69 -1.12
N VAL A 637 3.94 -38.29 -2.27
CA VAL A 637 4.83 -39.09 -3.12
C VAL A 637 6.14 -38.34 -3.27
N ARG A 638 7.28 -39.03 -3.16
CA ARG A 638 8.60 -38.41 -3.40
C ARG A 638 9.39 -39.17 -4.47
N ALA A 639 9.77 -38.51 -5.57
CA ALA A 639 10.77 -39.03 -6.50
C ALA A 639 12.18 -38.71 -6.01
N VAL A 640 13.07 -39.70 -6.06
CA VAL A 640 14.47 -39.57 -5.67
C VAL A 640 15.33 -39.69 -6.91
N PHE A 641 16.13 -38.66 -7.16
CA PHE A 641 17.15 -38.61 -8.19
C PHE A 641 18.54 -38.56 -7.54
N GLU A 642 19.52 -39.25 -8.11
CA GLU A 642 20.91 -39.21 -7.66
C GLU A 642 21.87 -38.94 -8.82
N ARG A 643 23.05 -38.39 -8.52
CA ARG A 643 24.05 -38.11 -9.55
C ARG A 643 24.53 -39.41 -10.19
N ASP A 644 24.67 -39.39 -11.50
CA ASP A 644 25.24 -40.50 -12.27
C ASP A 644 26.78 -40.47 -12.18
N PRO A 645 27.42 -41.40 -11.44
CA PRO A 645 28.87 -41.42 -11.28
C PRO A 645 29.61 -41.81 -12.58
N GLU A 646 28.92 -42.33 -13.60
CA GLU A 646 29.51 -42.69 -14.89
C GLU A 646 29.59 -41.52 -15.88
N THR A 647 28.95 -40.39 -15.57
CA THR A 647 29.03 -39.15 -16.36
C THR A 647 30.17 -38.24 -15.91
N VAL A 648 31.41 -38.55 -16.32
CA VAL A 648 32.57 -37.68 -16.09
C VAL A 648 32.89 -36.82 -17.32
N LEU A 649 32.70 -35.50 -17.15
CA LEU A 649 33.21 -34.34 -17.90
C LEU A 649 32.81 -34.19 -19.38
N SER A 650 32.06 -33.12 -19.67
CA SER A 650 32.13 -32.43 -20.97
C SER A 650 32.41 -30.95 -20.73
N SER A 651 33.67 -30.55 -20.95
CA SER A 651 34.22 -29.18 -20.89
C SER A 651 34.59 -28.62 -19.49
N PRO A 652 35.80 -28.01 -19.33
CA PRO A 652 36.17 -27.22 -18.15
C PRO A 652 35.31 -25.96 -17.93
N ASP A 653 34.37 -25.68 -18.83
CA ASP A 653 33.49 -24.50 -18.80
C ASP A 653 32.00 -24.90 -18.63
N SER A 654 31.68 -25.90 -17.78
CA SER A 654 30.30 -26.33 -17.53
C SER A 654 29.95 -26.41 -16.04
N TYR A 655 28.71 -26.02 -15.70
CA TYR A 655 28.18 -25.92 -14.34
C TYR A 655 26.81 -26.61 -14.22
N ILE A 656 26.48 -27.09 -13.03
CA ILE A 656 25.22 -27.78 -12.72
C ILE A 656 24.19 -26.81 -12.14
N LEU A 657 22.95 -26.86 -12.63
CA LEU A 657 21.79 -26.26 -11.96
C LEU A 657 20.91 -27.36 -11.34
N ALA A 658 20.87 -27.39 -10.02
CA ALA A 658 19.98 -28.22 -9.21
C ALA A 658 18.73 -27.41 -8.81
N ILE A 659 17.54 -27.98 -9.01
CA ILE A 659 16.25 -27.35 -8.70
C ILE A 659 15.48 -28.25 -7.73
N ASP A 660 14.95 -27.67 -6.66
CA ASP A 660 14.19 -28.33 -5.59
C ASP A 660 12.99 -27.45 -5.17
N HIS A 661 12.03 -28.01 -4.43
CA HIS A 661 10.93 -27.25 -3.83
C HIS A 661 10.31 -27.98 -2.62
N ASN A 662 9.62 -27.24 -1.75
CA ASN A 662 8.79 -27.83 -0.69
C ASN A 662 7.34 -28.08 -1.17
N GLU A 663 6.48 -28.58 -0.27
CA GLU A 663 5.05 -28.77 -0.52
C GLU A 663 4.36 -27.44 -0.88
N GLY A 664 3.33 -27.48 -1.74
CA GLY A 664 2.47 -26.32 -2.03
C GLY A 664 2.76 -25.55 -3.32
N GLY A 665 3.53 -26.13 -4.25
CA GLY A 665 3.82 -25.52 -5.54
C GLY A 665 4.88 -26.27 -6.31
N GLN A 666 5.13 -25.84 -7.55
CA GLN A 666 6.11 -26.44 -8.45
C GLN A 666 7.03 -25.39 -9.08
N VAL A 667 8.12 -25.85 -9.68
CA VAL A 667 9.08 -24.99 -10.40
C VAL A 667 9.04 -25.35 -11.89
N THR A 668 8.74 -24.35 -12.72
CA THR A 668 8.87 -24.46 -14.18
C THR A 668 10.10 -23.70 -14.67
N THR A 669 10.65 -24.12 -15.80
CA THR A 669 11.82 -23.48 -16.39
C THR A 669 11.77 -23.56 -17.91
N THR A 670 12.35 -22.56 -18.57
CA THR A 670 12.45 -22.50 -20.04
C THR A 670 13.47 -23.49 -20.62
N HIS A 671 14.33 -24.07 -19.77
CA HIS A 671 15.38 -25.02 -20.16
C HIS A 671 15.37 -26.23 -19.21
N GLN A 672 15.53 -27.45 -19.73
CA GLN A 672 15.63 -28.64 -18.87
C GLN A 672 16.84 -28.50 -17.92
N GLY A 673 16.65 -28.73 -16.61
CA GLY A 673 17.73 -28.74 -15.61
C GLY A 673 18.87 -29.69 -16.00
N GLY A 674 20.06 -29.53 -15.39
CA GLY A 674 21.25 -30.34 -15.71
C GLY A 674 22.53 -29.52 -15.89
N TRP A 675 23.35 -29.91 -16.87
CA TRP A 675 24.63 -29.25 -17.20
C TRP A 675 24.42 -28.06 -18.15
N TYR A 676 25.07 -26.95 -17.85
CA TYR A 676 25.04 -25.72 -18.63
C TYR A 676 26.45 -25.21 -18.91
N GLU A 677 26.66 -24.57 -20.07
CA GLU A 677 27.91 -23.86 -20.37
C GLU A 677 28.08 -22.62 -19.49
N GLU A 678 29.32 -22.20 -19.25
CA GLU A 678 29.66 -20.96 -18.56
C GLU A 678 28.90 -19.76 -19.18
N LYS A 679 28.27 -18.95 -18.32
CA LYS A 679 27.40 -17.79 -18.64
C LYS A 679 26.05 -18.14 -19.26
N ALA A 680 25.64 -19.41 -19.25
CA ALA A 680 24.25 -19.73 -19.54
C ALA A 680 23.32 -18.98 -18.59
N VAL A 681 22.19 -18.52 -19.15
CA VAL A 681 21.15 -17.80 -18.42
C VAL A 681 19.92 -18.68 -18.38
N VAL A 682 19.48 -19.04 -17.17
CA VAL A 682 18.31 -19.91 -16.97
C VAL A 682 17.26 -19.12 -16.21
N GLN A 683 16.03 -19.15 -16.71
CA GLN A 683 14.87 -18.56 -16.03
C GLN A 683 14.05 -19.67 -15.37
N LEU A 684 13.77 -19.50 -14.10
CA LEU A 684 12.92 -20.34 -13.26
C LEU A 684 11.65 -19.55 -12.91
N SER A 685 10.51 -20.22 -12.87
CA SER A 685 9.24 -19.64 -12.43
C SER A 685 8.61 -20.55 -11.39
N ALA A 686 8.23 -19.97 -10.26
CA ALA A 686 7.49 -20.65 -9.22
C ALA A 686 6.00 -20.61 -9.58
N ASP A 687 5.35 -21.76 -9.50
CA ASP A 687 3.93 -21.93 -9.76
C ASP A 687 3.28 -22.46 -8.47
N PRO A 688 2.71 -21.58 -7.62
CA PRO A 688 2.04 -21.99 -6.39
C PRO A 688 0.81 -22.85 -6.68
N GLU A 689 0.62 -23.90 -5.89
CA GLU A 689 -0.63 -24.66 -5.93
C GLU A 689 -1.79 -23.89 -5.29
N GLU A 690 -3.02 -24.27 -5.63
CA GLU A 690 -4.22 -23.66 -5.06
C GLU A 690 -4.21 -23.78 -3.53
N GLY A 691 -4.50 -22.67 -2.85
CA GLY A 691 -4.40 -22.59 -1.39
C GLY A 691 -2.97 -22.45 -0.87
N HIS A 692 -1.99 -22.14 -1.72
CA HIS A 692 -0.62 -21.78 -1.33
C HIS A 692 -0.17 -20.51 -2.05
N VAL A 693 0.89 -19.88 -1.52
CA VAL A 693 1.58 -18.74 -2.14
C VAL A 693 3.07 -19.02 -2.21
N PHE A 694 3.70 -18.56 -3.29
CA PHE A 694 5.15 -18.54 -3.37
C PHE A 694 5.71 -17.59 -2.31
N SER A 695 6.66 -18.07 -1.51
CA SER A 695 7.30 -17.29 -0.46
C SER A 695 8.67 -16.78 -0.89
N TYR A 696 9.59 -17.65 -1.33
CA TYR A 696 10.93 -17.27 -1.80
C TYR A 696 11.67 -18.43 -2.47
N TRP A 697 12.73 -18.11 -3.21
CA TRP A 697 13.77 -19.01 -3.67
C TRP A 697 14.94 -18.99 -2.69
N SER A 698 15.48 -20.16 -2.33
CA SER A 698 16.74 -20.31 -1.62
C SER A 698 17.82 -20.79 -2.60
N ILE A 699 18.88 -20.00 -2.76
CA ILE A 699 20.01 -20.27 -3.65
C ILE A 699 21.23 -20.65 -2.80
N ASN A 700 21.77 -21.85 -3.02
CA ASN A 700 22.87 -22.46 -2.27
C ASN A 700 22.67 -22.42 -0.74
N GLY A 701 21.40 -22.46 -0.29
CA GLY A 701 21.01 -22.45 1.12
C GLY A 701 21.33 -21.15 1.88
N SER A 702 21.84 -20.11 1.22
CA SER A 702 22.36 -18.89 1.88
C SER A 702 21.88 -17.58 1.25
N ARG A 703 21.39 -17.61 0.00
CA ARG A 703 20.87 -16.43 -0.72
C ARG A 703 19.36 -16.59 -0.90
N PHE A 704 18.57 -15.54 -0.66
CA PHE A 704 17.10 -15.58 -0.77
C PHE A 704 16.59 -14.59 -1.82
N TYR A 705 15.60 -14.99 -2.60
CA TYR A 705 15.02 -14.17 -3.68
C TYR A 705 13.49 -14.32 -3.70
N TYR A 706 12.75 -13.21 -3.68
CA TYR A 706 11.32 -13.20 -3.32
C TYR A 706 10.36 -12.97 -4.49
N GLU A 707 10.88 -12.75 -5.70
CA GLU A 707 10.05 -12.70 -6.90
C GLU A 707 9.78 -14.11 -7.43
N PRO A 708 8.56 -14.39 -7.94
CA PRO A 708 8.20 -15.72 -8.43
C PRO A 708 9.00 -16.13 -9.68
N VAL A 709 9.61 -15.18 -10.38
CA VAL A 709 10.48 -15.43 -11.54
C VAL A 709 11.94 -15.15 -11.18
N LEU A 710 12.79 -16.18 -11.17
CA LEU A 710 14.22 -16.09 -10.87
C LEU A 710 15.06 -16.29 -12.13
N VAL A 711 16.04 -15.41 -12.36
CA VAL A 711 17.04 -15.55 -13.42
C VAL A 711 18.39 -15.91 -12.81
N VAL A 712 18.98 -17.03 -13.25
CA VAL A 712 20.24 -17.56 -12.75
C VAL A 712 21.31 -17.50 -13.85
N TYR A 713 22.51 -17.04 -13.49
CA TYR A 713 23.69 -17.02 -14.35
C TYR A 713 24.66 -18.12 -13.92
N LEU A 714 24.98 -19.05 -14.82
CA LEU A 714 25.79 -20.22 -14.49
C LEU A 714 27.28 -19.90 -14.63
N ASN A 715 27.90 -19.51 -13.52
CA ASN A 715 29.36 -19.33 -13.36
C ASN A 715 29.94 -20.21 -12.22
N GLU A 716 29.09 -20.97 -11.55
CA GLU A 716 29.39 -21.96 -10.53
C GLU A 716 28.23 -22.99 -10.50
N ASP A 717 28.41 -24.11 -9.79
CA ASP A 717 27.29 -25.01 -9.51
C ASP A 717 26.28 -24.31 -8.59
N ILE A 718 25.00 -24.34 -8.96
CA ILE A 718 23.92 -23.64 -8.25
C ILE A 718 22.82 -24.63 -7.87
N ASN A 719 22.43 -24.62 -6.60
CA ASN A 719 21.26 -25.30 -6.06
C ASN A 719 20.19 -24.25 -5.72
N VAL A 720 18.98 -24.41 -6.26
CA VAL A 720 17.85 -23.52 -6.05
C VAL A 720 16.69 -24.30 -5.46
N GLN A 721 16.10 -23.82 -4.37
CA GLN A 721 14.88 -24.37 -3.78
C GLN A 721 13.74 -23.32 -3.79
N ALA A 722 12.59 -23.63 -4.37
CA ALA A 722 11.38 -22.81 -4.18
C ALA A 722 10.69 -23.15 -2.85
N VAL A 723 10.25 -22.13 -2.14
CA VAL A 723 9.51 -22.26 -0.87
C VAL A 723 8.12 -21.69 -1.03
N PHE A 724 7.11 -22.53 -0.88
CA PHE A 724 5.68 -22.22 -0.86
C PHE A 724 5.13 -22.31 0.57
N LYS A 725 4.05 -21.59 0.85
CA LYS A 725 3.35 -21.58 2.15
C LYS A 725 1.85 -21.63 1.93
N GLU A 726 1.11 -22.29 2.81
CA GLU A 726 -0.36 -22.30 2.78
C GLU A 726 -0.93 -20.87 2.81
N TYR A 727 -1.86 -20.61 1.91
CA TYR A 727 -2.75 -19.48 1.91
C TYR A 727 -3.86 -19.74 2.92
N GLN A 728 -3.97 -18.89 3.95
CA GLN A 728 -5.05 -18.95 4.93
C GLN A 728 -6.06 -17.83 4.63
N PRO A 729 -7.14 -18.08 3.86
CA PRO A 729 -8.25 -17.15 3.75
C PRO A 729 -9.12 -17.30 4.99
N LEU A 730 -9.13 -16.31 5.89
CA LEU A 730 -10.05 -16.34 7.02
C LEU A 730 -11.16 -15.30 6.89
N PHE A 731 -12.32 -15.89 6.59
CA PHE A 731 -13.69 -15.44 6.79
C PHE A 731 -13.89 -14.76 8.17
N VAL A 732 -14.64 -13.66 8.17
CA VAL A 732 -14.81 -12.72 9.29
C VAL A 732 -16.00 -13.13 10.19
N PRO A 733 -15.79 -13.17 11.51
CA PRO A 733 -16.68 -12.47 12.44
C PRO A 733 -15.91 -11.37 13.20
N GLU A 734 -16.44 -10.15 13.18
CA GLU A 734 -15.99 -8.97 13.93
C GLU A 734 -15.93 -9.25 15.45
N ASP A 735 -14.89 -8.73 16.12
CA ASP A 735 -14.78 -8.42 17.58
C ASP A 735 -13.45 -8.82 18.28
N LYS A 736 -12.35 -9.13 17.56
CA LYS A 736 -11.01 -9.32 18.19
C LYS A 736 -10.10 -8.08 18.08
N VAL A 737 -9.59 -7.65 19.24
CA VAL A 737 -8.59 -6.58 19.39
C VAL A 737 -7.19 -7.20 19.50
N PHE A 738 -6.23 -6.68 18.73
CA PHE A 738 -4.83 -7.08 18.67
C PHE A 738 -3.87 -5.95 19.02
N SER A 739 -2.65 -6.32 19.39
CA SER A 739 -1.57 -5.42 19.79
C SER A 739 -0.46 -5.35 18.73
N LEU A 740 0.05 -4.14 18.50
CA LEU A 740 1.20 -3.89 17.63
C LEU A 740 2.33 -3.35 18.49
N SER A 741 3.47 -4.05 18.46
CA SER A 741 4.71 -3.57 19.08
C SER A 741 5.66 -3.07 18.00
N THR A 742 6.30 -1.92 18.21
CA THR A 742 7.27 -1.35 17.25
C THR A 742 8.65 -1.19 17.86
N LYS A 743 9.69 -1.37 17.05
CA LYS A 743 11.09 -1.29 17.47
C LYS A 743 11.93 -0.63 16.38
N ALA A 744 12.77 0.34 16.74
CA ALA A 744 13.68 0.98 15.79
C ALA A 744 14.99 1.37 16.48
N TYR A 745 16.10 1.13 15.81
CA TYR A 745 17.42 1.57 16.24
C TYR A 745 18.02 2.48 15.18
N HIS A 746 18.54 3.64 15.58
CA HIS A 746 19.07 4.68 14.67
C HIS A 746 18.00 5.31 13.75
N GLY A 747 16.76 5.34 14.24
CA GLY A 747 15.63 6.02 13.63
C GLY A 747 14.37 5.88 14.49
N THR A 748 13.23 6.37 13.99
CA THR A 748 11.93 6.34 14.69
C THR A 748 10.83 5.77 13.79
N ILE A 749 9.85 5.09 14.40
CA ILE A 749 8.63 4.61 13.73
C ILE A 749 7.43 5.43 14.21
N THR A 750 6.64 5.97 13.29
CA THR A 750 5.38 6.68 13.56
C THR A 750 4.20 5.98 12.87
N GLY A 751 2.99 6.13 13.39
CA GLY A 751 1.76 5.51 12.83
C GLY A 751 1.16 4.37 13.66
N ALA A 752 1.87 3.92 14.71
CA ALA A 752 1.38 2.89 15.64
C ALA A 752 0.33 3.45 16.62
N LYS A 753 -0.77 2.72 16.85
CA LYS A 753 -1.83 2.95 17.86
C LYS A 753 -1.67 1.94 19.00
N ALA A 754 -2.28 2.23 20.15
CA ALA A 754 -2.20 1.36 21.34
C ALA A 754 -2.88 -0.01 21.16
N SER A 755 -3.86 -0.12 20.25
CA SER A 755 -4.57 -1.35 19.92
C SER A 755 -5.24 -1.23 18.56
N TYR A 756 -5.44 -2.36 17.89
CA TYR A 756 -6.01 -2.45 16.54
C TYR A 756 -7.09 -3.53 16.48
N GLN A 757 -8.08 -3.37 15.60
CA GLN A 757 -9.03 -4.42 15.25
C GLN A 757 -8.46 -5.30 14.14
N GLN A 758 -8.92 -6.56 14.04
CA GLN A 758 -8.59 -7.41 12.89
C GLN A 758 -9.09 -6.76 11.60
N GLY A 759 -8.23 -6.60 10.60
CA GLY A 759 -8.56 -5.92 9.35
C GLY A 759 -8.15 -4.44 9.32
N ASP A 760 -7.71 -3.86 10.45
CA ASP A 760 -7.19 -2.49 10.46
C ASP A 760 -5.98 -2.38 9.55
N VAL A 761 -6.05 -1.46 8.59
CA VAL A 761 -4.90 -1.07 7.78
C VAL A 761 -4.02 -0.16 8.61
N VAL A 762 -2.80 -0.60 8.85
CA VAL A 762 -1.78 0.14 9.59
C VAL A 762 -0.74 0.63 8.61
N SER A 763 -0.55 1.94 8.57
CA SER A 763 0.57 2.56 7.85
C SER A 763 1.59 3.07 8.86
N LEU A 764 2.79 2.50 8.80
CA LEU A 764 3.94 2.90 9.60
C LEU A 764 4.92 3.66 8.73
N THR A 765 5.55 4.68 9.29
CA THR A 765 6.60 5.45 8.62
C THR A 765 7.88 5.40 9.45
N ALA A 766 8.98 5.03 8.81
CA ALA A 766 10.31 5.00 9.37
C ALA A 766 11.05 6.29 8.99
N LYS A 767 11.60 6.97 9.99
CA LYS A 767 12.45 8.14 9.80
C LYS A 767 13.82 7.86 10.37
N ALA A 768 14.86 7.93 9.53
CA ALA A 768 16.23 7.67 9.92
C ALA A 768 16.84 8.82 10.75
N ASP A 769 17.74 8.47 11.66
CA ASP A 769 18.60 9.45 12.34
C ASP A 769 19.69 9.98 11.39
N PRO A 770 20.35 11.13 11.68
CA PRO A 770 21.39 11.67 10.82
C PRO A 770 22.54 10.67 10.52
N ASN A 771 22.94 10.59 9.25
CA ASN A 771 23.95 9.65 8.68
C ASN A 771 23.47 8.19 8.52
N TRP A 772 22.18 7.94 8.71
CA TRP A 772 21.53 6.68 8.41
C TRP A 772 20.42 6.90 7.37
N HIS A 773 20.19 5.90 6.53
CA HIS A 773 19.02 5.76 5.67
C HIS A 773 18.22 4.53 6.12
N PHE A 774 16.93 4.55 5.84
CA PHE A 774 16.07 3.40 6.08
C PHE A 774 16.45 2.25 5.14
N SER A 775 16.62 1.04 5.67
CA SER A 775 16.97 -0.15 4.90
C SER A 775 15.75 -1.04 4.68
N THR A 776 15.14 -1.57 5.76
CA THR A 776 14.00 -2.47 5.63
C THR A 776 13.14 -2.55 6.89
N TRP A 777 11.87 -2.95 6.72
CA TRP A 777 10.96 -3.30 7.79
C TRP A 777 11.02 -4.79 8.07
N LEU A 778 11.04 -5.19 9.34
CA LEU A 778 10.79 -6.56 9.77
C LEU A 778 9.38 -6.65 10.35
N LEU A 779 8.53 -7.55 9.84
CA LEU A 779 7.26 -7.94 10.45
C LEU A 779 7.45 -9.32 11.09
N ASP A 780 7.27 -9.42 12.40
CA ASP A 780 7.56 -10.60 13.24
C ASP A 780 8.96 -11.18 13.03
N GLY A 781 9.94 -10.29 12.80
CA GLY A 781 11.34 -10.64 12.56
C GLY A 781 11.68 -10.94 11.08
N TYR A 782 10.72 -10.79 10.15
CA TYR A 782 10.90 -11.07 8.73
C TYR A 782 10.92 -9.81 7.85
N PRO A 783 11.92 -9.60 6.98
CA PRO A 783 11.98 -8.44 6.08
C PRO A 783 10.77 -8.38 5.14
N THR A 784 10.01 -7.29 5.15
CA THR A 784 8.69 -7.19 4.48
C THR A 784 8.53 -5.93 3.62
N GLY A 785 9.49 -5.00 3.62
CA GLY A 785 9.46 -3.83 2.73
C GLY A 785 10.73 -2.99 2.76
N SER A 786 11.03 -2.33 1.64
CA SER A 786 12.19 -1.42 1.46
C SER A 786 11.80 0.06 1.39
N GLU A 787 10.50 0.35 1.35
CA GLU A 787 9.99 1.72 1.36
C GLU A 787 9.91 2.27 2.79
N THR A 788 10.19 3.56 2.95
CA THR A 788 10.11 4.25 4.25
C THR A 788 8.71 4.23 4.87
N THR A 789 7.68 3.95 4.06
CA THR A 789 6.31 3.67 4.49
C THR A 789 5.99 2.19 4.32
N PHE A 790 5.43 1.58 5.37
CA PHE A 790 4.99 0.19 5.37
C PHE A 790 3.54 0.10 5.79
N THR A 791 2.71 -0.36 4.86
CA THR A 791 1.29 -0.53 5.08
C THR A 791 0.95 -2.01 5.09
N PHE A 792 0.33 -2.47 6.17
CA PHE A 792 -0.10 -3.86 6.31
C PHE A 792 -1.42 -3.93 7.08
N ILE A 793 -2.09 -5.06 6.99
CA ILE A 793 -3.38 -5.30 7.67
C ILE A 793 -3.11 -6.06 8.96
N ILE A 794 -3.69 -5.60 10.07
CA ILE A 794 -3.60 -6.31 11.35
C ILE A 794 -4.45 -7.58 11.27
N GLN A 795 -3.80 -8.74 11.35
CA GLN A 795 -4.49 -10.03 11.39
C GLN A 795 -4.31 -10.78 12.72
N GLY A 796 -3.44 -10.26 13.60
CA GLY A 796 -3.06 -10.85 14.88
C GLY A 796 -2.21 -9.87 15.69
N ASP A 797 -1.74 -10.29 16.87
CA ASP A 797 -0.66 -9.57 17.56
C ASP A 797 0.60 -9.61 16.70
N VAL A 798 1.22 -8.45 16.47
CA VAL A 798 2.34 -8.30 15.53
C VAL A 798 3.47 -7.44 16.10
N ALA A 799 4.70 -7.76 15.74
CA ALA A 799 5.90 -6.99 16.07
C ALA A 799 6.55 -6.42 14.81
N VAL A 800 6.70 -5.11 14.72
CA VAL A 800 7.35 -4.45 13.57
C VAL A 800 8.67 -3.81 13.99
N GLU A 801 9.76 -4.12 13.30
CA GLU A 801 11.07 -3.48 13.49
C GLU A 801 11.50 -2.70 12.24
N ALA A 802 12.02 -1.48 12.39
CA ALA A 802 12.62 -0.72 11.30
C ALA A 802 14.15 -0.80 11.40
N LEU A 803 14.79 -1.29 10.35
CA LEU A 803 16.24 -1.34 10.23
C LEU A 803 16.75 -0.15 9.40
N PHE A 804 17.85 0.43 9.85
CA PHE A 804 18.51 1.57 9.23
C PHE A 804 19.96 1.21 8.92
N GLU A 805 20.46 1.66 7.78
CA GLU A 805 21.84 1.47 7.30
C GLU A 805 22.52 2.83 7.15
N THR A 806 23.85 2.89 7.15
CA THR A 806 24.59 4.16 7.10
C THR A 806 24.91 4.57 5.66
N ASP A 807 24.70 5.86 5.32
CA ASP A 807 25.07 6.44 4.02
C ASP A 807 26.59 6.68 3.97
N GLY A 808 27.34 5.74 3.40
CA GLY A 808 28.80 5.82 3.32
C GLY A 808 29.31 6.70 2.16
N VAL A 809 30.33 7.54 2.42
CA VAL A 809 31.33 7.97 1.42
C VAL A 809 32.68 8.24 2.12
N PRO A 810 33.88 7.98 1.54
CA PRO A 810 34.32 6.90 0.64
C PRO A 810 35.31 5.93 1.34
N GLU A 811 35.62 4.82 0.68
CA GLU A 811 36.29 3.61 1.19
C GLU A 811 37.68 3.84 1.84
N ALA A 812 37.81 3.37 3.09
CA ALA A 812 39.05 2.86 3.67
C ALA A 812 38.84 1.34 3.88
N PRO A 813 39.87 0.49 3.71
CA PRO A 813 39.67 -0.95 3.58
C PRO A 813 38.96 -1.49 4.82
N LYS A 814 37.87 -2.26 4.60
CA LYS A 814 37.24 -3.02 5.69
C LYS A 814 38.36 -3.81 6.41
N PRO A 815 38.50 -3.71 7.75
CA PRO A 815 39.49 -4.48 8.45
C PRO A 815 39.16 -5.95 8.21
N GLN A 816 40.03 -6.62 7.45
CA GLN A 816 39.93 -8.06 7.23
C GLN A 816 39.90 -8.72 8.61
N ALA A 817 38.87 -9.49 8.94
CA ALA A 817 38.78 -10.23 10.19
C ALA A 817 39.04 -11.71 9.92
N TYR A 818 39.64 -12.39 10.89
CA TYR A 818 39.95 -13.81 10.82
C TYR A 818 39.37 -14.54 12.03
N GLU A 819 38.94 -15.78 11.80
CA GLU A 819 38.34 -16.62 12.84
C GLU A 819 39.42 -17.33 13.65
N LEU A 820 39.34 -17.25 14.98
CA LEU A 820 40.09 -18.09 15.89
C LEU A 820 39.15 -19.17 16.46
N HIS A 821 39.37 -20.41 16.06
CA HIS A 821 38.74 -21.56 16.70
C HIS A 821 39.64 -22.06 17.83
N LEU A 822 39.18 -21.97 19.06
CA LEU A 822 39.85 -22.50 20.23
C LEU A 822 39.18 -23.81 20.65
N ALA A 823 39.93 -24.91 20.67
CA ALA A 823 39.50 -26.21 21.17
C ALA A 823 40.24 -26.55 22.48
N ILE A 824 39.54 -27.13 23.45
CA ILE A 824 40.13 -27.64 24.68
C ILE A 824 39.84 -29.13 24.76
N GLU A 825 40.88 -29.95 24.87
CA GLU A 825 40.77 -31.41 24.86
C GLU A 825 41.32 -32.02 26.15
N TYR A 826 40.51 -32.84 26.80
CA TYR A 826 40.89 -33.59 28.01
C TYR A 826 40.96 -35.09 27.70
N ASP A 827 42.17 -35.62 27.58
CA ASP A 827 42.49 -37.05 27.47
C ASP A 827 41.47 -37.89 26.65
N GLY A 828 40.99 -37.34 25.53
CA GLY A 828 40.06 -37.98 24.59
C GLY A 828 38.58 -38.07 24.99
N ASP A 829 38.16 -37.59 26.17
CA ASP A 829 36.80 -37.81 26.70
C ASP A 829 35.84 -36.61 26.52
N ASP A 830 36.35 -35.37 26.51
CA ASP A 830 35.54 -34.14 26.36
C ASP A 830 36.29 -33.10 25.49
N GLN A 831 35.60 -32.52 24.49
CA GLN A 831 36.04 -31.35 23.74
C GLN A 831 35.12 -30.15 23.99
N ILE A 832 35.69 -29.00 24.35
CA ILE A 832 35.00 -27.71 24.38
C ILE A 832 35.59 -26.86 23.26
N SER A 833 34.76 -26.29 22.39
CA SER A 833 35.23 -25.38 21.35
C SER A 833 34.50 -24.05 21.39
N SER A 834 35.23 -22.96 21.19
CA SER A 834 34.68 -21.63 20.92
C SER A 834 35.27 -21.06 19.63
N THR A 835 34.49 -20.20 18.98
CA THR A 835 34.92 -19.48 17.78
C THR A 835 34.76 -17.99 18.03
N GLU A 836 35.82 -17.23 17.80
CA GLU A 836 35.82 -15.78 17.96
C GLU A 836 36.38 -15.10 16.72
N GLN A 837 35.80 -13.95 16.35
CA GLN A 837 36.25 -13.12 15.23
C GLN A 837 37.19 -12.04 15.72
N HIS A 838 38.37 -11.94 15.12
CA HIS A 838 39.38 -10.96 15.50
C HIS A 838 39.89 -10.21 14.27
N PRO A 839 40.10 -8.89 14.32
CA PRO A 839 40.67 -8.14 13.20
C PRO A 839 42.07 -8.64 12.81
N ALA A 840 42.44 -8.53 11.53
CA ALA A 840 43.73 -8.94 11.00
C ALA A 840 44.89 -8.18 11.68
N GLY A 841 45.89 -8.93 12.13
CA GLY A 841 47.02 -8.43 12.91
C GLY A 841 46.76 -8.36 14.42
N THR A 842 45.54 -8.62 14.89
CA THR A 842 45.24 -8.69 16.34
C THR A 842 46.02 -9.81 16.99
N VAL A 843 46.59 -9.54 18.16
CA VAL A 843 47.30 -10.51 18.98
C VAL A 843 46.39 -10.95 20.12
N VAL A 844 45.98 -12.22 20.10
CA VAL A 844 45.11 -12.84 21.11
C VAL A 844 45.97 -13.60 22.12
N GLN A 845 45.80 -13.29 23.41
CA GLN A 845 46.48 -13.98 24.51
C GLN A 845 45.55 -15.04 25.09
N LEU A 846 45.98 -16.30 25.07
CA LEU A 846 45.25 -17.44 25.60
C LEU A 846 45.94 -17.93 26.87
N ASP A 847 45.17 -18.24 27.92
CA ASP A 847 45.70 -18.79 29.18
C ASP A 847 44.96 -20.09 29.54
N ALA A 848 45.73 -21.17 29.66
CA ALA A 848 45.26 -22.51 29.95
C ALA A 848 44.69 -22.60 31.38
N ASN A 849 45.07 -21.73 32.30
CA ASN A 849 44.54 -21.73 33.66
C ASN A 849 43.03 -21.45 33.71
N ASN A 850 42.50 -20.69 32.74
CA ASN A 850 41.07 -20.43 32.60
C ASN A 850 40.26 -21.70 32.32
N TYR A 851 40.92 -22.75 31.83
CA TYR A 851 40.30 -24.02 31.45
C TYR A 851 40.76 -25.17 32.35
N LYS A 852 41.36 -24.92 33.51
CA LYS A 852 41.88 -26.02 34.35
C LYS A 852 40.76 -26.75 35.09
N ARG A 853 40.65 -28.07 34.88
CA ARG A 853 39.74 -28.96 35.64
C ARG A 853 40.48 -29.70 36.76
N LYS A 854 39.79 -29.97 37.87
CA LYS A 854 40.34 -30.71 39.01
C LYS A 854 40.67 -32.15 38.59
N GLY A 855 41.92 -32.57 38.75
CA GLY A 855 42.41 -33.89 38.34
C GLY A 855 43.02 -33.94 36.93
N TYR A 856 43.16 -32.79 36.25
CA TYR A 856 43.83 -32.67 34.95
C TYR A 856 44.93 -31.60 35.02
N VAL A 857 46.04 -31.85 34.34
CA VAL A 857 47.16 -30.91 34.21
C VAL A 857 47.34 -30.50 32.76
N PHE A 858 47.62 -29.22 32.54
CA PHE A 858 47.86 -28.69 31.21
C PHE A 858 49.12 -29.33 30.60
N TYR A 859 49.00 -29.79 29.35
CA TYR A 859 50.03 -30.52 28.64
C TYR A 859 50.70 -29.69 27.55
N GLY A 860 49.93 -28.84 26.85
CA GLY A 860 50.46 -27.90 25.85
C GLY A 860 49.43 -27.43 24.83
N TRP A 861 49.79 -26.40 24.06
CA TRP A 861 48.98 -25.83 22.97
C TRP A 861 49.40 -26.40 21.60
N SER A 862 48.47 -26.54 20.66
CA SER A 862 48.71 -26.94 19.26
C SER A 862 48.00 -25.97 18.33
N ASP A 863 48.55 -25.67 17.15
CA ASP A 863 47.98 -24.75 16.16
C ASP A 863 47.51 -25.43 14.87
N GLY A 864 47.28 -26.75 14.91
CA GLY A 864 46.75 -27.53 13.79
C GLY A 864 47.78 -27.94 12.73
N GLU A 865 48.97 -27.32 12.64
CA GLU A 865 49.95 -27.58 11.57
C GLU A 865 51.32 -28.19 11.98
N VAL A 866 51.63 -28.41 13.28
CA VAL A 866 52.53 -29.45 13.89
C VAL A 866 53.26 -28.97 15.17
N SER A 867 53.18 -29.78 16.25
CA SER A 867 53.92 -29.80 17.55
C SER A 867 53.45 -28.87 18.69
N LEU A 868 53.35 -29.46 19.90
CA LEU A 868 52.97 -28.78 21.13
C LEU A 868 53.91 -27.61 21.46
N ALA A 869 53.39 -26.39 21.44
CA ALA A 869 54.12 -25.17 21.73
C ALA A 869 54.13 -24.89 23.24
N GLY A 870 55.27 -25.13 23.88
CA GLY A 870 55.61 -24.61 25.21
C GLY A 870 54.84 -25.23 26.40
N SER A 871 55.54 -25.48 27.51
CA SER A 871 54.93 -25.82 28.79
C SER A 871 54.46 -24.57 29.56
N SER A 872 54.15 -23.50 28.84
CA SER A 872 53.67 -22.24 29.40
C SER A 872 52.15 -22.26 29.35
N ASP A 873 51.51 -21.91 30.47
CA ASP A 873 50.06 -21.84 30.52
C ASP A 873 49.53 -20.73 29.59
N GLU A 874 50.33 -19.70 29.30
CA GLU A 874 50.01 -18.61 28.37
C GLU A 874 50.54 -18.85 26.94
N TYR A 875 49.72 -18.52 25.93
CA TYR A 875 50.01 -18.66 24.50
C TYR A 875 49.48 -17.49 23.67
N GLU A 876 50.33 -16.93 22.81
CA GLU A 876 50.04 -15.73 22.03
C GLU A 876 49.79 -16.09 20.55
N VAL A 877 48.66 -15.63 20.00
CA VAL A 877 48.24 -15.90 18.62
C VAL A 877 48.01 -14.62 17.85
N THR A 878 48.81 -14.35 16.83
CA THR A 878 48.56 -13.25 15.89
C THR A 878 47.61 -13.68 14.78
N MET A 879 46.50 -12.97 14.61
CA MET A 879 45.45 -13.27 13.66
C MET A 879 45.81 -12.76 12.26
N SER A 880 46.55 -13.55 11.50
CA SER A 880 46.94 -13.27 10.11
C SER A 880 46.19 -14.12 9.07
N SER A 881 45.39 -15.08 9.53
CA SER A 881 44.53 -15.99 8.77
C SER A 881 43.53 -16.60 9.77
N ASN A 882 42.52 -17.33 9.30
CA ASN A 882 41.75 -18.20 10.19
C ASN A 882 42.72 -19.20 10.84
N LYS A 883 42.56 -19.44 12.15
CA LYS A 883 43.45 -20.28 12.96
C LYS A 883 42.65 -21.21 13.84
N ILE A 884 43.18 -22.42 14.04
CA ILE A 884 42.64 -23.40 14.98
C ILE A 884 43.72 -23.66 16.03
N ILE A 885 43.42 -23.38 17.29
CA ILE A 885 44.32 -23.61 18.42
C ILE A 885 43.68 -24.61 19.37
N THR A 886 44.41 -25.63 19.80
CA THR A 886 43.94 -26.65 20.74
C THR A 886 44.80 -26.68 22.00
N ALA A 887 44.17 -26.56 23.18
CA ALA A 887 44.82 -26.80 24.47
C ALA A 887 44.59 -28.24 24.92
N TYR A 888 45.65 -28.96 25.23
CA TYR A 888 45.56 -30.34 25.71
C TYR A 888 45.77 -30.42 27.22
N PHE A 889 44.91 -31.16 27.90
CA PHE A 889 45.01 -31.46 29.32
C PHE A 889 45.02 -32.97 29.54
N VAL A 890 45.95 -33.45 30.37
CA VAL A 890 46.10 -34.87 30.68
C VAL A 890 45.70 -35.16 32.12
N LYS A 891 45.08 -36.31 32.35
CA LYS A 891 44.59 -36.70 33.67
C LYS A 891 45.76 -36.98 34.62
N GLN A 892 45.74 -36.37 35.80
CA GLN A 892 46.75 -36.58 36.83
C GLN A 892 46.27 -37.64 37.83
N ASP A 893 46.82 -38.84 37.75
CA ASP A 893 46.59 -39.88 38.75
C ASP A 893 47.27 -39.49 40.07
N ILE A 894 46.44 -39.23 41.10
CA ILE A 894 46.91 -38.97 42.45
C ILE A 894 47.25 -40.32 43.10
N ALA A 895 48.41 -40.87 42.75
CA ALA A 895 49.10 -41.86 43.54
C ALA A 895 50.62 -41.79 43.31
N SER A 896 51.34 -41.47 44.39
CA SER A 896 52.80 -41.50 44.59
C SER A 896 53.63 -40.29 44.10
N ASN A 897 54.25 -39.63 45.09
CA ASN A 897 55.37 -38.71 44.94
C ASN A 897 56.57 -39.45 44.33
N GLU A 898 56.79 -39.35 43.03
CA GLU A 898 58.11 -39.47 42.42
C GLU A 898 58.10 -38.77 41.04
N GLN A 899 59.08 -37.89 40.82
CA GLN A 899 59.16 -37.03 39.66
C GLN A 899 59.61 -37.87 38.44
N VAL A 900 58.66 -38.47 37.71
CA VAL A 900 58.94 -39.27 36.51
C VAL A 900 59.29 -38.34 35.34
N ALA A 901 60.53 -38.38 34.88
CA ALA A 901 61.00 -37.63 33.73
C ALA A 901 60.41 -38.18 32.42
N VAL A 902 59.52 -37.42 31.77
CA VAL A 902 58.89 -37.79 30.50
C VAL A 902 59.94 -37.79 29.38
N PRO A 903 60.04 -38.85 28.56
CA PRO A 903 61.00 -38.92 27.45
C PRO A 903 60.76 -37.78 26.43
N LYS A 904 61.80 -37.02 26.08
CA LYS A 904 61.74 -35.99 25.02
C LYS A 904 62.90 -36.10 24.04
N MET A 905 62.62 -35.96 22.75
CA MET A 905 63.61 -35.90 21.66
C MET A 905 63.56 -34.55 20.96
N LYS A 906 64.73 -33.97 20.64
CA LYS A 906 64.82 -32.73 19.88
C LYS A 906 66.01 -32.77 18.94
N TYR A 907 65.76 -32.51 17.66
CA TYR A 907 66.78 -32.43 16.62
C TYR A 907 66.98 -31.00 16.16
N ALA A 908 68.22 -30.52 16.22
CA ALA A 908 68.59 -29.21 15.74
C ALA A 908 70.04 -29.20 15.26
N SER A 909 70.32 -28.47 14.18
CA SER A 909 71.68 -28.21 13.71
C SER A 909 72.56 -29.46 13.48
N GLY A 910 71.96 -30.59 13.07
CA GLY A 910 72.68 -31.84 12.80
C GLY A 910 72.93 -32.72 14.03
N GLU A 911 72.36 -32.38 15.19
CA GLU A 911 72.47 -33.16 16.42
C GLU A 911 71.09 -33.55 16.95
N LEU A 912 70.97 -34.80 17.43
CA LEU A 912 69.82 -35.30 18.15
C LEU A 912 70.12 -35.25 19.65
N SER A 913 69.35 -34.44 20.37
CA SER A 913 69.33 -34.39 21.83
C SER A 913 68.16 -35.21 22.37
N VAL A 914 68.44 -36.04 23.36
CA VAL A 914 67.45 -36.94 23.98
C VAL A 914 67.49 -36.75 25.49
N SER A 915 66.33 -36.77 26.14
CA SER A 915 66.21 -36.72 27.60
C SER A 915 65.22 -37.76 28.11
N GLY A 916 65.54 -38.40 29.24
CA GLY A 916 64.73 -39.49 29.81
C GLY A 916 64.76 -40.81 29.03
N MET A 917 65.71 -41.00 28.10
CA MET A 917 65.80 -42.16 27.19
C MET A 917 67.07 -43.00 27.37
N GLU A 918 67.65 -43.00 28.57
CA GLU A 918 68.90 -43.72 28.86
C GLU A 918 68.74 -45.24 28.71
N GLY A 919 69.66 -45.87 27.97
CA GLY A 919 69.61 -47.29 27.63
C GLY A 919 68.72 -47.64 26.42
N CYS A 920 67.97 -46.68 25.87
CA CYS A 920 67.12 -46.90 24.70
C CYS A 920 67.93 -47.13 23.43
N LYS A 921 67.43 -48.02 22.58
CA LYS A 921 67.89 -48.20 21.20
C LYS A 921 67.04 -47.31 20.29
N VAL A 922 67.65 -46.33 19.63
CA VAL A 922 66.98 -45.35 18.79
C VAL A 922 67.28 -45.64 17.32
N SER A 923 66.24 -45.87 16.54
CA SER A 923 66.27 -46.23 15.12
C SER A 923 65.51 -45.16 14.32
N VAL A 924 66.15 -44.62 13.28
CA VAL A 924 65.62 -43.56 12.41
C VAL A 924 65.30 -44.16 11.06
N PHE A 925 64.09 -44.00 10.59
CA PHE A 925 63.58 -44.50 9.31
C PHE A 925 63.22 -43.34 8.39
N ASN A 926 63.36 -43.50 7.08
CA ASN A 926 62.77 -42.57 6.13
C ASN A 926 61.26 -42.87 5.98
N VAL A 927 60.53 -42.00 5.26
CA VAL A 927 59.08 -42.17 5.04
C VAL A 927 58.69 -43.44 4.28
N SER A 928 59.60 -44.10 3.55
CA SER A 928 59.34 -45.41 2.94
C SER A 928 59.57 -46.57 3.91
N GLY A 929 59.90 -46.31 5.18
CA GLY A 929 60.10 -47.31 6.22
C GLY A 929 61.47 -47.97 6.22
N SER A 930 62.42 -47.49 5.41
CA SER A 930 63.79 -48.00 5.39
C SER A 930 64.62 -47.41 6.53
N LEU A 931 65.37 -48.24 7.25
CA LEU A 931 66.22 -47.79 8.35
C LEU A 931 67.39 -46.95 7.81
N VAL A 932 67.46 -45.70 8.22
CA VAL A 932 68.47 -44.70 7.83
C VAL A 932 69.63 -44.68 8.81
N LYS A 933 69.35 -44.70 10.12
CA LYS A 933 70.39 -44.70 11.15
C LYS A 933 69.92 -45.34 12.43
N GLU A 934 70.85 -45.85 13.22
CA GLU A 934 70.57 -46.43 14.52
C GLU A 934 71.67 -46.07 15.52
N LEU A 935 71.28 -45.72 16.73
CA LEU A 935 72.17 -45.33 17.83
C LEU A 935 71.62 -45.79 19.17
N ARG A 936 72.51 -45.96 20.15
CA ARG A 936 72.14 -46.38 21.50
C ARG A 936 72.44 -45.25 22.47
N VAL A 937 71.43 -44.87 23.25
CA VAL A 937 71.54 -43.74 24.18
C VAL A 937 72.21 -44.22 25.46
N ALA A 938 73.43 -43.75 25.71
CA ALA A 938 74.22 -44.17 26.85
C ALA A 938 73.92 -43.36 28.12
N SER A 939 73.58 -42.07 27.99
CA SER A 939 73.20 -41.16 29.07
C SER A 939 72.08 -40.20 28.66
N ALA A 940 71.17 -39.86 29.59
CA ALA A 940 70.00 -39.00 29.35
C ALA A 940 70.29 -37.52 29.04
N PHE A 941 71.56 -37.10 28.97
CA PHE A 941 71.94 -35.70 28.71
C PHE A 941 72.99 -35.52 27.61
N GLU A 942 73.29 -36.57 26.84
CA GLU A 942 74.23 -36.50 25.71
C GLU A 942 73.56 -36.09 24.39
N ARG A 943 74.28 -35.31 23.58
CA ARG A 943 73.90 -34.95 22.21
C ARG A 943 74.59 -35.89 21.23
N TYR A 944 73.83 -36.44 20.30
CA TYR A 944 74.31 -37.41 19.32
C TYR A 944 74.42 -36.73 17.95
N PRO A 945 75.62 -36.65 17.34
CA PRO A 945 75.77 -36.16 15.97
C PRO A 945 75.00 -37.08 15.01
N LEU A 946 74.05 -36.51 14.28
CA LEU A 946 73.15 -37.23 13.40
C LEU A 946 72.86 -36.37 12.17
N PHE A 947 73.67 -36.47 11.13
CA PHE A 947 73.47 -35.68 9.91
C PHE A 947 72.48 -36.38 8.97
N LEU A 948 71.28 -35.83 8.87
CA LEU A 948 70.23 -36.31 7.98
C LEU A 948 69.98 -35.31 6.84
N PRO A 949 69.83 -35.76 5.59
CA PRO A 949 69.40 -34.91 4.48
C PRO A 949 68.01 -34.31 4.74
N GLN A 950 67.70 -33.19 4.08
CA GLN A 950 66.37 -32.58 4.15
C GLN A 950 65.30 -33.60 3.77
N GLY A 951 64.29 -33.76 4.64
CA GLY A 951 63.27 -34.77 4.48
C GLY A 951 62.56 -35.10 5.78
N VAL A 952 61.55 -35.96 5.66
CA VAL A 952 60.77 -36.47 6.80
C VAL A 952 61.27 -37.86 7.17
N TYR A 953 61.44 -38.08 8.46
CA TYR A 953 61.91 -39.32 9.06
C TYR A 953 61.00 -39.72 10.23
N ILE A 954 61.02 -41.00 10.58
CA ILE A 954 60.35 -41.52 11.77
C ILE A 954 61.44 -42.05 12.70
N VAL A 955 61.50 -41.52 13.92
CA VAL A 955 62.47 -41.94 14.92
C VAL A 955 61.75 -42.80 15.95
N LYS A 956 62.21 -44.03 16.14
CA LYS A 956 61.66 -44.98 17.10
C LYS A 956 62.71 -45.33 18.15
N ALA A 957 62.41 -45.05 19.40
CA ALA A 957 63.21 -45.45 20.56
C ALA A 957 62.56 -46.67 21.23
N VAL A 958 63.35 -47.71 21.52
CA VAL A 958 62.86 -48.92 22.17
C VAL A 958 63.75 -49.29 23.35
N ASN A 959 63.14 -49.57 24.51
CA ASN A 959 63.85 -50.08 25.67
C ASN A 959 62.99 -51.10 26.43
N ARG A 960 63.50 -52.32 26.59
CA ARG A 960 62.90 -53.40 27.42
C ARG A 960 61.39 -53.64 27.22
N GLY A 961 60.88 -53.44 26.01
CA GLY A 961 59.48 -53.71 25.65
C GLY A 961 58.68 -52.46 25.36
N ASP A 962 59.09 -51.30 25.88
CA ASP A 962 58.43 -50.03 25.61
C ASP A 962 59.01 -49.40 24.35
N SER A 963 58.14 -48.93 23.47
CA SER A 963 58.53 -48.26 22.24
C SER A 963 57.87 -46.90 22.09
N TYR A 964 58.68 -45.88 21.88
CA TYR A 964 58.28 -44.52 21.59
C TYR A 964 58.63 -44.18 20.15
N ALA A 965 57.71 -43.56 19.40
CA ALA A 965 57.97 -43.18 18.01
C ALA A 965 57.50 -41.76 17.75
N GLU A 966 58.32 -40.98 17.05
CA GLU A 966 58.06 -39.57 16.75
C GLU A 966 58.49 -39.22 15.33
N LYS A 967 57.74 -38.33 14.69
CA LYS A 967 58.03 -37.83 13.34
C LYS A 967 59.08 -36.73 13.43
N LEU A 968 60.19 -36.91 12.74
CA LEU A 968 61.28 -35.94 12.65
C LEU A 968 61.30 -35.29 11.26
N ILE A 969 61.27 -33.96 11.20
CA ILE A 969 61.35 -33.22 9.94
C ILE A 969 62.66 -32.44 9.92
N VAL A 970 63.51 -32.71 8.94
CA VAL A 970 64.79 -32.02 8.75
C VAL A 970 64.64 -31.05 7.58
N ARG A 971 64.83 -29.75 7.85
CA ARG A 971 64.81 -28.65 6.88
C ARG A 971 66.19 -27.96 6.89
N GLN A 972 66.59 -27.32 5.79
CA GLN A 972 67.83 -26.54 5.77
C GLN A 972 67.74 -25.31 6.68
#